data_AF-A0A3B5QWV8-F1
#
_entry.id   AF-A0A3B5QWV8-F1
#
_cell.length_a   1.000
_cell.length_b   1.000
_cell.length_c   1.000
_cell.angle_alpha   90.00
_cell.angle_beta   90.00
_cell.angle_gamma   90.00
#
_symmetry.space_group_name_H-M   'P 1'
#
loop_
_entity.id
_entity.type
_entity.pdbx_description
1 polymer ?
#
loop_
_entity_poly.entity_id
_entity_poly.type
_entity_poly.pdbx_seq_one_letter_code
_entity_poly.pdbx_strand_id
1 'polypeptide(L)'
;TRERSLNGGSLATCQQTLKSSMKKRFKQVFEGIGKSENPTVLNRIYTELYITEGDSGDVNDEHEVRQIESVSWKPDRPEKSIRHENIFKPSPDRDEPVRTVMTKGVAGIGKTVLTQKFTLDWAEDQANQDIQFTFTFMFRELNLLKDNQFSLVDLVHHFFSETKGIFRFEDLKVLFIFDGLDECRLPLDFKKNKILMDVTKSTSVDVLLTNLISGNLLPKAHLWITTRPAAANKIPAEFVGMMTEIRGFTDLKKDEYFTRKFRYKKEARMVISHIKKSRSLHIMCHIPIFCWITATVVEDMLNKNDGEELPKTLTEMYIHFLVVQTKLKAIKYDGGAVTDSHWSPENQKMIESLGKLAYEQLLKRNLIFYESDLAECGIDINAASMCSGVFTEIFREERSLYQNKLFCFIHLSVQEFLAALHVHLTFIKSGVNLLVKGEMKSKDLEKRNHESSEAEMYKSAVDMALESPDGHLDLFLRFLLGLSLETNKRRLRGFVAQTGESLAINKDTAQYIKEKLNHHGVEKIINLFHCLNELNDQSLMEEIQQSLRTGSLSAHQLSPAQWSALHFMLLSSQEALEMFDLKKYCASEDALQRLLPVVKASSKAMQGSCEALSSVLTCQDSCLKELDLSNNNLGDSGVKLLCDGLKKSLGSSRVDPAGVQWLTPGLRKCKCVFHVIYDKTIHLLVMIKALKKVTYVEEEQPYPDHPDRFDLYQLLCTDGLTGRFYWEVEWSGRVYVSLSYRGIQRKGQTDDSWFGFNNNSWSLICSDEGYAVWHDCKKVFKCSSSSSSKVAVYVDCPAGTLSFYRVSAETLIHLHTFNTKFTEPLYPGFGFRNRSGVCWCSF
;
A
#
# COMPACT_ATOMS: atom_id res chain seq x y z
N THR A 1 52.71 -29.97 8.30
CA THR A 1 53.37 -29.09 7.30
C THR A 1 52.58 -29.05 6.00
N ARG A 2 51.65 -28.10 5.90
CA ARG A 2 51.24 -27.37 4.68
C ARG A 2 50.21 -26.31 5.12
N GLU A 3 50.70 -25.35 5.90
CA GLU A 3 50.09 -24.01 5.93
C GLU A 3 50.23 -23.45 4.52
N ARG A 4 49.19 -23.61 3.69
CA ARG A 4 49.02 -22.72 2.55
C ARG A 4 48.38 -21.46 3.11
N SER A 5 49.21 -20.46 3.37
CA SER A 5 48.77 -19.07 3.38
C SER A 5 47.87 -18.87 2.15
N LEU A 6 46.61 -18.51 2.36
CA LEU A 6 45.72 -18.07 1.30
C LEU A 6 46.36 -16.84 0.67
N ASN A 7 47.10 -17.02 -0.42
CA ASN A 7 47.59 -15.91 -1.24
C ASN A 7 46.36 -15.09 -1.64
N GLY A 8 46.35 -13.78 -1.37
CA GLY A 8 45.24 -12.89 -1.72
C GLY A 8 44.81 -12.98 -3.21
N GLY A 9 45.72 -13.42 -4.09
CA GLY A 9 45.41 -13.76 -5.48
C GLY A 9 44.39 -14.90 -5.67
N SER A 10 44.42 -15.96 -4.86
CA SER A 10 43.49 -17.09 -4.97
C SER A 10 42.07 -16.72 -4.56
N LEU A 11 41.91 -15.88 -3.53
CA LEU A 11 40.60 -15.43 -3.05
C LEU A 11 39.95 -14.49 -4.07
N ALA A 12 40.72 -13.56 -4.63
CA ALA A 12 40.27 -12.65 -5.68
C ALA A 12 39.83 -13.40 -6.95
N THR A 13 40.58 -14.43 -7.36
CA THR A 13 40.19 -15.28 -8.50
C THR A 13 38.90 -16.05 -8.24
N CYS A 14 38.73 -16.63 -7.04
CA CYS A 14 37.47 -17.31 -6.66
C CYS A 14 36.29 -16.34 -6.66
N GLN A 15 36.48 -15.13 -6.11
CA GLN A 15 35.46 -14.09 -6.08
C GLN A 15 35.06 -13.65 -7.49
N GLN A 16 36.02 -13.38 -8.38
CA GLN A 16 35.73 -13.02 -9.78
C GLN A 16 35.01 -14.14 -10.53
N THR A 17 35.43 -15.39 -10.32
CA THR A 17 34.78 -16.56 -10.96
C THR A 17 33.34 -16.72 -10.47
N LEU A 18 33.10 -16.55 -9.16
CA LEU A 18 31.76 -16.57 -8.58
C LEU A 18 30.90 -15.42 -9.11
N LYS A 19 31.41 -14.18 -9.15
CA LYS A 19 30.70 -13.03 -9.73
C LYS A 19 30.34 -13.27 -11.19
N SER A 20 31.24 -13.82 -12.00
CA SER A 20 30.95 -14.19 -13.40
C SER A 20 29.88 -15.28 -13.52
N SER A 21 29.92 -16.28 -12.64
CA SER A 21 28.87 -17.32 -12.56
C SER A 21 27.52 -16.70 -12.19
N MET A 22 27.46 -15.83 -11.17
CA MET A 22 26.23 -15.14 -10.77
C MET A 22 25.68 -14.20 -11.85
N LYS A 23 26.55 -13.46 -12.56
CA LYS A 23 26.14 -12.67 -13.75
C LYS A 23 25.48 -13.57 -14.77
N LYS A 24 26.10 -14.71 -15.11
CA LYS A 24 25.54 -15.64 -16.10
C LYS A 24 24.20 -16.21 -15.62
N ARG A 25 24.08 -16.52 -14.33
CA ARG A 25 22.89 -17.12 -13.70
C ARG A 25 21.70 -16.16 -13.63
N PHE A 26 21.92 -14.88 -13.28
CA PHE A 26 20.84 -13.94 -12.95
C PHE A 26 20.64 -12.80 -13.96
N LYS A 27 21.52 -12.64 -14.96
CA LYS A 27 21.37 -11.62 -16.00
C LYS A 27 20.09 -11.79 -16.83
N GLN A 28 19.58 -13.01 -16.94
CA GLN A 28 18.38 -13.33 -17.69
C GLN A 28 17.28 -13.80 -16.75
N VAL A 29 16.08 -13.24 -16.90
CA VAL A 29 14.88 -13.72 -16.20
C VAL A 29 14.10 -14.60 -17.13
N PHE A 30 13.80 -15.81 -16.67
CA PHE A 30 12.87 -16.69 -17.38
C PHE A 30 11.45 -16.35 -16.96
N GLU A 31 10.80 -15.54 -17.78
CA GLU A 31 9.37 -15.24 -17.75
C GLU A 31 8.54 -16.47 -18.19
N GLY A 32 8.72 -17.61 -17.52
CA GLY A 32 8.00 -18.86 -17.78
C GLY A 32 8.42 -19.63 -19.04
N ILE A 33 8.94 -18.98 -20.08
CA ILE A 33 9.21 -19.67 -21.36
C ILE A 33 10.71 -19.93 -21.54
N GLY A 34 11.09 -21.20 -21.51
CA GLY A 34 12.44 -21.61 -21.83
C GLY A 34 12.86 -21.18 -23.25
N LYS A 35 14.08 -20.63 -23.37
CA LYS A 35 14.79 -20.29 -24.62
C LYS A 35 13.89 -19.52 -25.62
N SER A 36 13.62 -18.25 -25.34
CA SER A 36 13.38 -17.27 -26.40
C SER A 36 14.72 -16.99 -27.09
N GLU A 37 14.74 -16.81 -28.42
CA GLU A 37 15.92 -16.33 -29.16
C GLU A 37 16.42 -14.96 -28.66
N ASN A 38 15.64 -14.26 -27.83
CA ASN A 38 16.05 -13.07 -27.09
C ASN A 38 15.65 -13.17 -25.61
N PRO A 39 16.56 -13.58 -24.70
CA PRO A 39 16.28 -13.60 -23.28
C PRO A 39 16.15 -12.18 -22.73
N THR A 40 15.12 -11.95 -21.92
CA THR A 40 14.86 -10.66 -21.29
C THR A 40 15.90 -10.39 -20.21
N VAL A 41 16.68 -9.31 -20.39
CA VAL A 41 17.70 -8.89 -19.42
C VAL A 41 17.00 -8.36 -18.17
N LEU A 42 17.32 -8.91 -17.00
CA LEU A 42 16.70 -8.54 -15.71
C LEU A 42 16.69 -7.01 -15.51
N ASN A 43 17.85 -6.37 -15.68
CA ASN A 43 18.00 -4.93 -15.50
C ASN A 43 17.10 -4.07 -16.42
N ARG A 44 16.63 -4.61 -17.55
CA ARG A 44 15.75 -3.89 -18.47
C ARG A 44 14.29 -3.88 -18.01
N ILE A 45 13.85 -4.97 -17.37
CA ILE A 45 12.45 -5.15 -16.94
C ILE A 45 12.25 -4.97 -15.43
N TYR A 46 13.32 -4.98 -14.65
CA TYR A 46 13.25 -4.82 -13.21
C TYR A 46 12.64 -3.46 -12.89
N THR A 47 11.54 -3.50 -12.14
CA THR A 47 10.91 -2.34 -11.54
C THR A 47 11.09 -2.47 -10.04
N GLU A 48 11.52 -1.37 -9.42
CA GLU A 48 11.79 -1.32 -7.98
C GLU A 48 10.51 -1.62 -7.18
N LEU A 49 10.62 -2.58 -6.26
CA LEU A 49 9.55 -2.99 -5.36
C LEU A 49 9.48 -2.06 -4.14
N TYR A 50 8.27 -1.75 -3.68
CA TYR A 50 8.09 -1.02 -2.42
C TYR A 50 8.29 -1.99 -1.24
N ILE A 51 9.34 -1.75 -0.46
CA ILE A 51 9.73 -2.55 0.71
C ILE A 51 9.68 -1.64 1.93
N THR A 52 9.10 -2.15 3.02
CA THR A 52 8.99 -1.44 4.28
C THR A 52 9.57 -2.26 5.43
N GLU A 53 10.05 -1.58 6.47
CA GLU A 53 10.39 -2.23 7.76
C GLU A 53 9.08 -2.66 8.44
N GLY A 54 8.93 -3.96 8.72
CA GLY A 54 7.71 -4.52 9.28
C GLY A 54 7.77 -4.65 10.81
N ASP A 55 6.63 -4.48 11.48
CA ASP A 55 6.52 -4.78 12.91
C ASP A 55 6.62 -6.29 13.18
N SER A 56 7.28 -6.64 14.28
CA SER A 56 7.50 -8.05 14.70
C SER A 56 6.23 -8.82 15.11
N GLY A 57 5.05 -8.18 15.10
CA GLY A 57 3.88 -8.56 15.91
C GLY A 57 2.90 -9.57 15.32
N ASP A 58 2.52 -9.49 14.04
CA ASP A 58 1.39 -10.29 13.55
C ASP A 58 1.74 -11.17 12.34
N VAL A 59 1.29 -12.42 12.42
CA VAL A 59 1.33 -13.36 11.31
C VAL A 59 -0.03 -13.33 10.65
N ASN A 60 -0.10 -12.69 9.48
CA ASN A 60 -1.30 -12.72 8.68
C ASN A 60 -1.40 -14.07 7.96
N ASP A 61 -2.31 -14.93 8.42
CA ASP A 61 -2.62 -16.23 7.84
C ASP A 61 -3.68 -16.17 6.72
N GLU A 62 -4.17 -14.98 6.36
CA GLU A 62 -5.13 -14.81 5.26
C GLU A 62 -4.54 -15.19 3.90
N HIS A 63 -5.42 -15.56 2.97
CA HIS A 63 -5.04 -15.86 1.59
C HIS A 63 -4.52 -14.61 0.86
N GLU A 64 -3.64 -14.82 -0.12
CA GLU A 64 -2.90 -13.76 -0.81
C GLU A 64 -3.81 -12.70 -1.43
N VAL A 65 -4.95 -13.11 -1.98
CA VAL A 65 -5.93 -12.19 -2.58
C VAL A 65 -6.52 -11.22 -1.56
N ARG A 66 -6.85 -11.69 -0.35
CA ARG A 66 -7.35 -10.83 0.73
C ARG A 66 -6.29 -9.86 1.22
N GLN A 67 -5.04 -10.31 1.27
CA GLN A 67 -3.92 -9.45 1.63
C GLN A 67 -3.74 -8.32 0.60
N ILE A 68 -3.77 -8.59 -0.70
CA ILE A 68 -3.68 -7.55 -1.77
C ILE A 68 -4.81 -6.53 -1.66
N GLU A 69 -6.03 -7.03 -1.46
CA GLU A 69 -7.23 -6.20 -1.34
C GLU A 69 -7.14 -5.31 -0.10
N SER A 70 -6.71 -5.86 1.03
CA SER A 70 -6.50 -5.10 2.28
C SER A 70 -5.39 -4.04 2.17
N VAL A 71 -4.28 -4.35 1.49
CA VAL A 71 -3.15 -3.41 1.28
C VAL A 71 -3.57 -2.26 0.37
N SER A 72 -4.47 -2.51 -0.59
CA SER A 72 -5.03 -1.46 -1.45
C SER A 72 -5.86 -0.42 -0.69
N TRP A 73 -6.28 -0.71 0.56
CA TRP A 73 -7.21 0.11 1.33
C TRP A 73 -6.69 0.59 2.68
N LYS A 74 -5.47 0.21 3.07
CA LYS A 74 -4.80 0.79 4.24
C LYS A 74 -3.85 1.88 3.74
N PRO A 75 -4.22 3.18 3.76
CA PRO A 75 -3.26 4.25 3.50
C PRO A 75 -2.03 4.08 4.37
N ASP A 76 -0.86 4.27 3.75
CA ASP A 76 0.47 4.17 4.35
C ASP A 76 0.44 4.57 5.84
N ARG A 77 0.61 3.58 6.74
CA ARG A 77 1.29 3.86 8.01
C ARG A 77 2.58 4.61 7.65
N PRO A 78 3.11 5.53 8.49
CA PRO A 78 4.44 6.09 8.26
C PRO A 78 5.50 4.98 8.38
N GLU A 79 5.58 4.13 7.35
CA GLU A 79 6.47 2.99 7.27
C GLU A 79 7.79 3.47 6.69
N LYS A 80 8.87 3.02 7.32
CA LYS A 80 10.21 3.33 6.86
C LYS A 80 10.47 2.52 5.58
N SER A 81 10.38 3.19 4.43
CA SER A 81 10.72 2.56 3.16
C SER A 81 12.21 2.25 3.11
N ILE A 82 12.54 1.02 2.75
CA ILE A 82 13.90 0.52 2.63
C ILE A 82 14.17 0.20 1.16
N ARG A 83 15.26 0.75 0.62
CA ARG A 83 15.77 0.28 -0.68
C ARG A 83 16.54 -1.00 -0.53
N HIS A 84 16.48 -1.89 -1.52
CA HIS A 84 17.14 -3.19 -1.45
C HIS A 84 18.66 -3.09 -1.32
N GLU A 85 19.30 -2.03 -1.83
CA GLU A 85 20.75 -1.81 -1.66
C GLU A 85 21.14 -1.37 -0.23
N ASN A 86 20.15 -1.05 0.60
CA ASN A 86 20.35 -0.55 1.97
C ASN A 86 19.83 -1.53 3.03
N ILE A 87 19.38 -2.73 2.65
CA ILE A 87 18.78 -3.71 3.58
C ILE A 87 19.70 -4.07 4.77
N PHE A 88 21.01 -4.13 4.56
CA PHE A 88 21.99 -4.43 5.62
C PHE A 88 22.71 -3.19 6.17
N LYS A 89 22.38 -1.99 5.69
CA LYS A 89 23.03 -0.78 6.17
C LYS A 89 22.45 -0.38 7.54
N PRO A 90 23.29 0.13 8.47
CA PRO A 90 22.80 0.60 9.76
C PRO A 90 21.80 1.74 9.55
N SER A 91 20.66 1.66 10.24
CA SER A 91 19.66 2.71 10.23
C SER A 91 19.95 3.70 11.37
N PRO A 92 19.58 4.98 11.26
CA PRO A 92 19.92 5.99 12.28
C PRO A 92 19.34 5.69 13.67
N ASP A 93 18.39 4.77 13.77
CA ASP A 93 17.71 4.37 15.00
C ASP A 93 18.33 3.10 15.66
N ARG A 94 19.36 2.50 15.05
CA ARG A 94 19.98 1.25 15.52
C ARG A 94 21.49 1.39 15.63
N ASP A 95 22.02 1.16 16.84
CA ASP A 95 23.47 1.19 17.14
C ASP A 95 24.22 -0.06 16.64
N GLU A 96 23.53 -1.18 16.38
CA GLU A 96 24.14 -2.44 15.93
C GLU A 96 23.72 -2.83 14.50
N PRO A 97 24.65 -3.35 13.67
CA PRO A 97 24.36 -3.82 12.32
C PRO A 97 23.47 -5.07 12.32
N VAL A 98 22.47 -5.10 11.44
CA VAL A 98 21.51 -6.20 11.35
C VAL A 98 22.17 -7.46 10.77
N ARG A 99 22.27 -8.52 11.57
CA ARG A 99 22.78 -9.83 11.11
C ARG A 99 21.80 -10.55 10.18
N THR A 100 20.57 -10.74 10.63
CA THR A 100 19.55 -11.55 9.95
C THR A 100 18.38 -10.67 9.55
N VAL A 101 18.11 -10.60 8.24
CA VAL A 101 16.94 -9.95 7.67
C VAL A 101 15.97 -11.03 7.21
N MET A 102 14.72 -10.94 7.63
CA MET A 102 13.64 -11.72 7.07
C MET A 102 12.72 -10.82 6.25
N THR A 103 12.46 -11.20 5.00
CA THR A 103 11.56 -10.48 4.10
C THR A 103 10.31 -11.31 3.84
N LYS A 104 9.17 -10.81 4.28
CA LYS A 104 7.86 -11.40 4.03
C LYS A 104 7.22 -10.78 2.79
N GLY A 105 6.36 -11.54 2.14
CA GLY A 105 5.47 -11.03 1.09
C GLY A 105 4.65 -12.15 0.46
N VAL A 106 3.50 -11.81 -0.12
CA VAL A 106 2.60 -12.75 -0.82
C VAL A 106 3.29 -13.43 -2.02
N ALA A 107 2.76 -14.54 -2.55
CA ALA A 107 3.35 -15.13 -3.75
C ALA A 107 3.26 -14.20 -4.95
N GLY A 108 4.16 -14.40 -5.90
CA GLY A 108 4.25 -13.57 -7.11
C GLY A 108 4.72 -12.13 -6.87
N ILE A 109 4.89 -11.68 -5.62
CA ILE A 109 5.24 -10.30 -5.28
C ILE A 109 6.66 -9.87 -5.71
N GLY A 110 7.50 -10.85 -6.07
CA GLY A 110 8.86 -10.59 -6.54
C GLY A 110 9.97 -10.86 -5.53
N LYS A 111 9.74 -11.60 -4.44
CA LYS A 111 10.77 -12.00 -3.45
C LYS A 111 12.02 -12.60 -4.10
N THR A 112 11.85 -13.61 -4.96
CA THR A 112 12.95 -14.26 -5.69
C THR A 112 13.61 -13.33 -6.71
N VAL A 113 12.83 -12.50 -7.42
CA VAL A 113 13.39 -11.53 -8.38
C VAL A 113 14.21 -10.46 -7.66
N LEU A 114 13.81 -10.07 -6.45
CA LEU A 114 14.52 -9.13 -5.60
C LEU A 114 15.89 -9.66 -5.16
N THR A 115 15.94 -10.90 -4.65
CA THR A 115 17.20 -11.53 -4.23
C THR A 115 18.14 -11.78 -5.42
N GLN A 116 17.59 -12.14 -6.57
CA GLN A 116 18.33 -12.24 -7.83
C GLN A 116 18.90 -10.89 -8.27
N LYS A 117 18.10 -9.81 -8.21
CA LYS A 117 18.53 -8.46 -8.56
C LYS A 117 19.65 -7.97 -7.64
N PHE A 118 19.50 -8.18 -6.33
CA PHE A 118 20.54 -7.83 -5.36
C PHE A 118 21.86 -8.56 -5.66
N THR A 119 21.78 -9.87 -5.94
CA THR A 119 22.96 -10.68 -6.24
C THR A 119 23.59 -10.27 -7.57
N LEU A 120 22.78 -9.90 -8.56
CA LEU A 120 23.26 -9.38 -9.84
C LEU A 120 23.97 -8.03 -9.67
N ASP A 121 23.41 -7.10 -8.88
CA ASP A 121 24.02 -5.80 -8.60
C ASP A 121 25.36 -5.93 -7.86
N TRP A 122 25.45 -6.88 -6.93
CA TRP A 122 26.71 -7.24 -6.29
C TRP A 122 27.73 -7.80 -7.28
N ALA A 123 27.28 -8.68 -8.18
CA ALA A 123 28.16 -9.30 -9.17
C ALA A 123 28.64 -8.28 -10.21
N GLU A 124 27.78 -7.37 -10.67
CA GLU A 124 28.05 -6.27 -11.62
C GLU A 124 28.77 -5.06 -11.02
N ASP A 125 29.23 -5.19 -9.77
CA ASP A 125 29.98 -4.14 -9.06
C ASP A 125 29.19 -2.83 -8.90
N GLN A 126 27.85 -2.90 -8.91
CA GLN A 126 26.95 -1.74 -8.80
C GLN A 126 26.63 -1.38 -7.34
N ALA A 127 26.47 -2.37 -6.47
CA ALA A 127 26.10 -2.17 -5.06
C ALA A 127 26.69 -3.25 -4.14
N ASN A 128 26.64 -3.02 -2.82
CA ASN A 128 26.99 -3.99 -1.76
C ASN A 128 28.42 -4.56 -1.84
N GLN A 129 29.40 -3.75 -2.27
CA GLN A 129 30.81 -4.18 -2.40
C GLN A 129 31.54 -4.31 -1.07
N ASP A 130 30.90 -3.94 0.04
CA ASP A 130 31.34 -4.25 1.39
C ASP A 130 31.24 -5.75 1.72
N ILE A 131 30.48 -6.52 0.95
CA ILE A 131 30.32 -7.98 1.04
C ILE A 131 31.29 -8.67 0.07
N GLN A 132 32.13 -9.57 0.60
CA GLN A 132 33.13 -10.29 -0.19
C GLN A 132 32.53 -11.46 -0.98
N PHE A 133 31.59 -12.20 -0.39
CA PHE A 133 30.95 -13.35 -1.03
C PHE A 133 29.45 -13.37 -0.74
N THR A 134 28.65 -13.64 -1.77
CA THR A 134 27.20 -13.80 -1.66
C THR A 134 26.82 -15.19 -2.17
N PHE A 135 26.11 -15.95 -1.35
CA PHE A 135 25.65 -17.30 -1.66
C PHE A 135 24.12 -17.38 -1.58
N THR A 136 23.47 -17.69 -2.70
CA THR A 136 22.01 -17.80 -2.80
C THR A 136 21.59 -19.27 -2.82
N PHE A 137 20.88 -19.69 -1.78
CA PHE A 137 20.30 -21.02 -1.64
C PHE A 137 18.78 -20.95 -1.73
N MET A 138 18.17 -21.91 -2.43
CA MET A 138 16.73 -22.10 -2.44
C MET A 138 16.37 -23.16 -1.39
N PHE A 139 15.46 -22.89 -0.46
CA PHE A 139 15.03 -23.90 0.53
C PHE A 139 14.51 -25.18 -0.13
N ARG A 140 13.88 -25.01 -1.29
CA ARG A 140 13.41 -26.11 -2.14
C ARG A 140 14.53 -27.04 -2.59
N GLU A 141 15.70 -26.51 -2.95
CA GLU A 141 16.88 -27.30 -3.31
C GLU A 141 17.47 -27.99 -2.06
N LEU A 142 17.47 -27.31 -0.92
CA LEU A 142 17.98 -27.85 0.34
C LEU A 142 17.16 -29.04 0.85
N ASN A 143 15.86 -29.09 0.59
CA ASN A 143 15.00 -30.22 0.97
C ASN A 143 15.45 -31.55 0.36
N LEU A 144 16.13 -31.54 -0.78
CA LEU A 144 16.63 -32.75 -1.44
C LEU A 144 17.80 -33.39 -0.70
N LEU A 145 18.51 -32.57 0.08
CA LEU A 145 19.69 -32.98 0.82
C LEU A 145 19.35 -33.41 2.26
N LYS A 146 18.07 -33.58 2.58
CA LYS A 146 17.59 -33.90 3.94
C LYS A 146 18.21 -35.17 4.53
N ASP A 147 18.50 -36.16 3.69
CA ASP A 147 19.04 -37.47 4.11
C ASP A 147 20.58 -37.51 4.05
N ASN A 148 21.21 -36.41 3.60
CA ASN A 148 22.65 -36.30 3.43
C ASN A 148 23.27 -35.53 4.61
N GLN A 149 24.57 -35.76 4.83
CA GLN A 149 25.35 -34.98 5.79
C GLN A 149 26.43 -34.17 5.08
N PHE A 150 26.56 -32.92 5.50
CA PHE A 150 27.51 -31.96 4.97
C PHE A 150 28.16 -31.20 6.13
N SER A 151 29.41 -30.77 5.94
CA SER A 151 29.91 -29.59 6.66
C SER A 151 29.41 -28.32 5.98
N LEU A 152 29.47 -27.15 6.65
CA LEU A 152 29.06 -25.89 6.02
C LEU A 152 29.93 -25.58 4.79
N VAL A 153 31.23 -25.86 4.88
CA VAL A 153 32.18 -25.72 3.77
C VAL A 153 31.79 -26.62 2.60
N ASP A 154 31.48 -27.89 2.87
CA ASP A 154 31.11 -28.86 1.83
C ASP A 154 29.78 -28.49 1.18
N LEU A 155 28.81 -27.99 1.96
CA LEU A 155 27.54 -27.53 1.44
C LEU A 155 27.73 -26.34 0.47
N VAL A 156 28.56 -25.36 0.83
CA VAL A 156 28.88 -24.24 -0.08
C VAL A 156 29.58 -24.74 -1.34
N HIS A 157 30.59 -25.61 -1.22
CA HIS A 157 31.29 -26.18 -2.38
C HIS A 157 30.41 -27.06 -3.27
N HIS A 158 29.37 -27.67 -2.70
CA HIS A 158 28.39 -28.48 -3.42
C HIS A 158 27.61 -27.62 -4.41
N PHE A 159 27.07 -26.49 -3.96
CA PHE A 159 26.28 -25.57 -4.78
C PHE A 159 27.13 -24.57 -5.59
N PHE A 160 28.30 -24.19 -5.09
CA PHE A 160 29.18 -23.17 -5.67
C PHE A 160 30.59 -23.73 -5.88
N SER A 161 30.72 -24.61 -6.88
CA SER A 161 32.00 -25.28 -7.15
C SER A 161 33.16 -24.33 -7.51
N GLU A 162 32.84 -23.11 -7.91
CA GLU A 162 33.75 -21.98 -8.15
C GLU A 162 34.52 -21.55 -6.89
N THR A 163 33.99 -21.88 -5.72
CA THR A 163 34.61 -21.55 -4.42
C THR A 163 35.48 -22.66 -3.85
N LYS A 164 35.61 -23.79 -4.55
CA LYS A 164 36.48 -24.92 -4.16
C LYS A 164 37.92 -24.44 -3.99
N GLY A 165 38.32 -24.24 -2.74
CA GLY A 165 39.59 -23.62 -2.37
C GLY A 165 39.49 -22.68 -1.17
N ILE A 166 38.27 -22.27 -0.81
CA ILE A 166 37.98 -21.49 0.40
C ILE A 166 37.55 -22.45 1.52
N PHE A 167 38.33 -22.51 2.59
CA PHE A 167 38.02 -23.38 3.75
C PHE A 167 37.72 -22.59 5.02
N ARG A 168 38.07 -21.29 5.06
CA ARG A 168 37.93 -20.42 6.23
C ARG A 168 36.97 -19.27 5.93
N PHE A 169 35.67 -19.54 6.01
CA PHE A 169 34.64 -18.51 5.82
C PHE A 169 34.50 -17.56 7.02
N GLU A 170 35.04 -17.94 8.18
CA GLU A 170 34.99 -17.16 9.44
C GLU A 170 35.70 -15.80 9.36
N ASP A 171 36.71 -15.69 8.49
CA ASP A 171 37.52 -14.49 8.29
C ASP A 171 36.95 -13.58 7.19
N LEU A 172 35.84 -13.98 6.54
CA LEU A 172 35.28 -13.32 5.37
C LEU A 172 33.95 -12.64 5.68
N LYS A 173 33.69 -11.50 5.03
CA LYS A 173 32.36 -10.89 5.01
C LYS A 173 31.47 -11.61 4.00
N VAL A 174 30.67 -12.55 4.50
CA VAL A 174 29.80 -13.40 3.68
C VAL A 174 28.33 -13.04 3.90
N LEU A 175 27.54 -13.07 2.83
CA LEU A 175 26.08 -13.03 2.87
C LEU A 175 25.52 -14.36 2.37
N PHE A 176 24.64 -14.96 3.17
CA PHE A 176 23.82 -16.09 2.75
C PHE A 176 22.39 -15.62 2.51
N ILE A 177 21.89 -15.83 1.30
CA ILE A 177 20.49 -15.59 0.95
C ILE A 177 19.78 -16.94 0.89
N PHE A 178 18.75 -17.12 1.71
CA PHE A 178 17.88 -18.30 1.70
C PHE A 178 16.50 -17.91 1.20
N ASP A 179 16.18 -18.30 -0.03
CA ASP A 179 14.93 -17.95 -0.70
C ASP A 179 13.87 -19.06 -0.51
N GLY A 180 12.65 -18.68 -0.13
CA GLY A 180 11.47 -19.56 -0.07
C GLY A 180 11.32 -20.42 1.19
N LEU A 181 11.41 -19.85 2.40
CA LEU A 181 11.22 -20.60 3.66
C LEU A 181 9.84 -21.30 3.77
N ASP A 182 8.82 -20.77 3.10
CA ASP A 182 7.51 -21.40 2.98
C ASP A 182 7.60 -22.82 2.39
N GLU A 183 8.59 -23.06 1.56
CA GLU A 183 8.85 -24.34 0.88
C GLU A 183 9.77 -25.26 1.68
N CYS A 184 10.32 -24.80 2.80
CA CYS A 184 11.18 -25.60 3.66
C CYS A 184 10.41 -26.74 4.34
N ARG A 185 10.93 -27.96 4.18
CA ARG A 185 10.43 -29.19 4.80
C ARG A 185 11.42 -29.80 5.80
N LEU A 186 12.58 -29.18 5.97
CA LEU A 186 13.59 -29.60 6.94
C LEU A 186 13.07 -29.35 8.37
N PRO A 187 13.34 -30.26 9.33
CA PRO A 187 12.93 -30.09 10.72
C PRO A 187 13.84 -29.07 11.41
N LEU A 188 13.52 -27.77 11.27
CA LEU A 188 14.27 -26.65 11.86
C LEU A 188 14.03 -26.55 13.38
N ASP A 189 14.50 -27.52 14.17
CA ASP A 189 14.33 -27.54 15.63
C ASP A 189 15.43 -26.73 16.33
N PHE A 190 15.16 -25.45 16.56
CA PHE A 190 16.07 -24.52 17.25
C PHE A 190 16.34 -24.87 18.73
N LYS A 191 15.56 -25.77 19.34
CA LYS A 191 15.72 -26.14 20.76
C LYS A 191 16.46 -27.46 20.95
N LYS A 192 16.21 -28.45 20.09
CA LYS A 192 16.79 -29.80 20.22
C LYS A 192 18.05 -30.00 19.38
N ASN A 193 18.24 -29.22 18.32
CA ASN A 193 19.40 -29.40 17.45
C ASN A 193 20.71 -29.14 18.22
N LYS A 194 21.71 -29.98 17.95
CA LYS A 194 23.02 -29.88 18.62
C LYS A 194 23.68 -28.56 18.23
N ILE A 195 24.25 -27.86 19.23
CA ILE A 195 25.04 -26.65 18.99
C ILE A 195 26.30 -27.02 18.21
N LEU A 196 26.53 -26.33 17.11
CA LEU A 196 27.66 -26.51 16.21
C LEU A 196 28.37 -25.18 16.00
N MET A 197 29.68 -25.14 16.21
CA MET A 197 30.52 -23.94 16.03
C MET A 197 31.61 -24.14 14.96
N ASP A 198 31.92 -25.39 14.61
CA ASP A 198 32.96 -25.73 13.63
C ASP A 198 32.35 -25.91 12.24
N VAL A 199 32.81 -25.09 11.29
CA VAL A 199 32.34 -25.09 9.89
C VAL A 199 32.74 -26.33 9.09
N THR A 200 33.69 -27.12 9.59
CA THR A 200 34.24 -28.33 8.92
C THR A 200 33.57 -29.63 9.38
N LYS A 201 32.80 -29.59 10.46
CA LYS A 201 32.14 -30.78 11.01
C LYS A 201 30.86 -31.11 10.25
N SER A 202 30.76 -32.35 9.80
CA SER A 202 29.61 -32.85 9.04
C SER A 202 28.40 -33.14 9.94
N THR A 203 27.21 -32.72 9.50
CA THR A 203 25.92 -32.96 10.15
C THR A 203 24.80 -32.87 9.11
N SER A 204 23.55 -33.15 9.50
CA SER A 204 22.38 -32.94 8.64
C SER A 204 22.17 -31.45 8.30
N VAL A 205 21.55 -31.20 7.14
CA VAL A 205 21.33 -29.84 6.63
C VAL A 205 20.46 -29.00 7.56
N ASP A 206 19.47 -29.59 8.23
CA ASP A 206 18.63 -28.87 9.20
C ASP A 206 19.46 -28.33 10.37
N VAL A 207 20.40 -29.11 10.91
CA VAL A 207 21.29 -28.70 12.02
C VAL A 207 22.26 -27.62 11.57
N LEU A 208 22.77 -27.67 10.33
CA LEU A 208 23.61 -26.60 9.78
C LEU A 208 22.83 -25.28 9.72
N LEU A 209 21.61 -25.31 9.18
CA LEU A 209 20.78 -24.11 9.00
C LEU A 209 20.36 -23.50 10.34
N THR A 210 19.91 -24.31 11.31
CA THR A 210 19.54 -23.78 12.63
C THR A 210 20.73 -23.11 13.31
N ASN A 211 21.91 -23.71 13.27
CA ASN A 211 23.11 -23.12 13.88
C ASN A 211 23.62 -21.88 13.14
N LEU A 212 23.48 -21.80 11.81
CA LEU A 212 23.82 -20.60 11.04
C LEU A 212 22.87 -19.44 11.39
N ILE A 213 21.57 -19.71 11.41
CA ILE A 213 20.51 -18.74 11.74
C ILE A 213 20.63 -18.24 13.19
N SER A 214 20.86 -19.15 14.14
CA SER A 214 21.10 -18.80 15.55
C SER A 214 22.42 -18.08 15.80
N GLY A 215 23.32 -18.01 14.81
CA GLY A 215 24.62 -17.35 14.93
C GLY A 215 25.72 -18.17 15.60
N ASN A 216 25.48 -19.45 15.88
CA ASN A 216 26.51 -20.37 16.40
C ASN A 216 27.58 -20.68 15.32
N LEU A 217 27.14 -20.84 14.07
CA LEU A 217 28.00 -20.93 12.89
C LEU A 217 28.12 -19.57 12.21
N LEU A 218 29.35 -19.16 11.91
CA LEU A 218 29.68 -17.90 11.23
C LEU A 218 28.95 -16.67 11.82
N PRO A 219 29.23 -16.28 13.08
CA PRO A 219 28.55 -15.18 13.78
C PRO A 219 28.71 -13.79 13.14
N LYS A 220 29.64 -13.63 12.19
CA LYS A 220 29.84 -12.39 11.42
C LYS A 220 29.14 -12.38 10.05
N ALA A 221 28.56 -13.50 9.61
CA ALA A 221 27.91 -13.58 8.29
C ALA A 221 26.54 -12.89 8.30
N HIS A 222 26.18 -12.20 7.22
CA HIS A 222 24.82 -11.68 7.04
C HIS A 222 23.91 -12.78 6.51
N LEU A 223 22.65 -12.77 6.92
CA LEU A 223 21.62 -13.70 6.47
C LEU A 223 20.43 -12.92 5.92
N TRP A 224 19.96 -13.29 4.73
CA TRP A 224 18.71 -12.80 4.16
C TRP A 224 17.77 -13.95 3.89
N ILE A 225 16.62 -13.99 4.54
CA ILE A 225 15.62 -15.06 4.40
C ILE A 225 14.35 -14.49 3.80
N THR A 226 13.83 -15.09 2.73
CA THR A 226 12.54 -14.70 2.15
C THR A 226 11.47 -15.73 2.49
N THR A 227 10.23 -15.29 2.70
CA THR A 227 9.12 -16.19 3.05
C THR A 227 7.76 -15.59 2.72
N ARG A 228 6.73 -16.44 2.63
CA ARG A 228 5.34 -15.97 2.80
C ARG A 228 5.04 -15.68 4.28
N PRO A 229 4.10 -14.76 4.59
CA PRO A 229 3.75 -14.39 5.96
C PRO A 229 3.46 -15.59 6.88
N ALA A 230 2.59 -16.51 6.44
CA ALA A 230 2.19 -17.70 7.20
C ALA A 230 3.37 -18.62 7.60
N ALA A 231 4.45 -18.63 6.83
CA ALA A 231 5.62 -19.47 7.11
C ALA A 231 6.72 -18.76 7.92
N ALA A 232 6.57 -17.48 8.23
CA ALA A 232 7.57 -16.72 8.98
C ALA A 232 7.83 -17.29 10.38
N ASN A 233 6.81 -17.85 11.02
CA ASN A 233 6.90 -18.45 12.36
C ASN A 233 7.72 -19.73 12.43
N LYS A 234 8.15 -20.30 11.29
CA LYS A 234 9.08 -21.44 11.27
C LYS A 234 10.43 -21.09 11.91
N ILE A 235 10.79 -19.81 11.93
CA ILE A 235 11.99 -19.31 12.61
C ILE A 235 11.55 -18.42 13.78
N PRO A 236 12.02 -18.70 15.01
CA PRO A 236 11.73 -17.85 16.16
C PRO A 236 12.17 -16.39 15.96
N ALA A 237 11.35 -15.44 16.40
CA ALA A 237 11.58 -14.00 16.23
C ALA A 237 12.90 -13.51 16.86
N GLU A 238 13.36 -14.17 17.93
CA GLU A 238 14.64 -13.89 18.61
C GLU A 238 15.88 -14.05 17.70
N PHE A 239 15.78 -14.82 16.62
CA PHE A 239 16.87 -15.01 15.65
C PHE A 239 16.77 -14.07 14.43
N VAL A 240 15.74 -13.22 14.37
CA VAL A 240 15.52 -12.28 13.28
C VAL A 240 15.83 -10.86 13.75
N GLY A 241 16.91 -10.29 13.23
CA GLY A 241 17.34 -8.93 13.60
C GLY A 241 16.45 -7.84 13.00
N MET A 242 15.95 -8.04 11.78
CA MET A 242 15.03 -7.12 11.12
C MET A 242 13.99 -7.86 10.30
N MET A 243 12.74 -7.42 10.40
CA MET A 243 11.65 -7.87 9.55
C MET A 243 11.35 -6.82 8.49
N THR A 244 11.19 -7.25 7.25
CA THR A 244 10.81 -6.39 6.12
C THR A 244 9.63 -7.02 5.38
N GLU A 245 8.81 -6.18 4.76
CA GLU A 245 7.67 -6.62 3.97
C GLU A 245 7.75 -6.03 2.56
N ILE A 246 7.59 -6.88 1.54
CA ILE A 246 7.40 -6.41 0.16
C ILE A 246 5.92 -6.16 -0.03
N ARG A 247 5.55 -4.90 -0.23
CA ARG A 247 4.16 -4.51 -0.52
C ARG A 247 3.79 -4.78 -1.97
N GLY A 248 4.69 -4.52 -2.92
CA GLY A 248 4.45 -4.75 -4.36
C GLY A 248 4.70 -3.50 -5.20
N PHE A 249 3.99 -3.37 -6.32
CA PHE A 249 4.04 -2.19 -7.18
C PHE A 249 3.03 -1.13 -6.75
N THR A 250 3.52 0.07 -6.45
CA THR A 250 2.68 1.28 -6.40
C THR A 250 2.15 1.60 -7.79
N ASP A 251 1.10 2.43 -7.90
CA ASP A 251 0.51 2.77 -9.20
C ASP A 251 1.52 3.38 -10.18
N LEU A 252 2.46 4.19 -9.69
CA LEU A 252 3.57 4.71 -10.48
C LEU A 252 4.49 3.59 -10.99
N LYS A 253 4.79 2.60 -10.14
CA LYS A 253 5.62 1.44 -10.50
C LYS A 253 4.91 0.50 -11.48
N LYS A 254 3.57 0.38 -11.41
CA LYS A 254 2.77 -0.35 -12.42
C LYS A 254 2.97 0.26 -13.80
N ASP A 255 2.81 1.58 -13.92
CA ASP A 255 3.00 2.31 -15.17
C ASP A 255 4.45 2.20 -15.69
N GLU A 256 5.43 2.26 -14.77
CA GLU A 256 6.86 2.06 -15.09
C GLU A 256 7.11 0.66 -15.67
N TYR A 257 6.57 -0.39 -15.04
CA TYR A 257 6.72 -1.77 -15.51
C TYR A 257 6.21 -1.95 -16.94
N PHE A 258 4.97 -1.53 -17.24
CA PHE A 258 4.41 -1.68 -18.59
C PHE A 258 5.18 -0.84 -19.61
N THR A 259 5.64 0.34 -19.23
CA THR A 259 6.45 1.19 -20.12
C THR A 259 7.80 0.56 -20.45
N ARG A 260 8.42 -0.18 -19.51
CA ARG A 260 9.68 -0.91 -19.74
C ARG A 260 9.47 -2.20 -20.53
N LYS A 261 8.35 -2.88 -20.29
CA LYS A 261 8.03 -4.19 -20.87
C LYS A 261 7.75 -4.10 -22.37
N PHE A 262 6.94 -3.14 -22.80
CA PHE A 262 6.56 -2.99 -24.20
C PHE A 262 7.58 -2.19 -25.00
N ARG A 263 7.88 -2.63 -26.23
CA ARG A 263 8.81 -1.93 -27.12
C ARG A 263 8.25 -0.60 -27.59
N TYR A 264 6.94 -0.53 -27.87
CA TYR A 264 6.29 0.67 -28.38
C TYR A 264 5.48 1.37 -27.30
N LYS A 265 5.74 2.67 -27.10
CA LYS A 265 5.01 3.52 -26.14
C LYS A 265 3.50 3.57 -26.35
N LYS A 266 3.01 3.26 -27.56
CA LYS A 266 1.57 3.20 -27.85
C LYS A 266 0.92 1.98 -27.17
N GLU A 267 1.56 0.81 -27.28
CA GLU A 267 1.09 -0.44 -26.67
C GLU A 267 1.10 -0.34 -25.14
N ALA A 268 2.19 0.19 -24.57
CA ALA A 268 2.28 0.45 -23.13
C ALA A 268 1.11 1.32 -22.64
N ARG A 269 0.82 2.42 -23.33
CA ARG A 269 -0.30 3.32 -22.98
C ARG A 269 -1.67 2.64 -23.11
N MET A 270 -1.85 1.77 -24.10
CA MET A 270 -3.09 1.00 -24.26
C MET A 270 -3.29 0.04 -23.09
N VAL A 271 -2.26 -0.71 -22.71
CA VAL A 271 -2.31 -1.65 -21.57
C VAL A 271 -2.59 -0.91 -20.27
N ILE A 272 -1.86 0.19 -20.00
CA ILE A 272 -2.06 1.01 -18.81
C ILE A 272 -3.49 1.56 -18.78
N SER A 273 -4.00 2.08 -19.90
CA SER A 273 -5.38 2.58 -19.98
C SER A 273 -6.40 1.48 -19.75
N HIS A 274 -6.17 0.28 -20.29
CA HIS A 274 -7.06 -0.87 -20.13
C HIS A 274 -7.12 -1.34 -18.68
N ILE A 275 -5.96 -1.51 -18.03
CA ILE A 275 -5.88 -1.92 -16.63
C ILE A 275 -6.54 -0.88 -15.74
N LYS A 276 -6.34 0.43 -15.98
CA LYS A 276 -7.00 1.50 -15.21
C LYS A 276 -8.53 1.52 -15.39
N LYS A 277 -9.06 1.00 -16.50
CA LYS A 277 -10.52 0.85 -16.70
C LYS A 277 -11.11 -0.32 -15.91
N SER A 278 -10.34 -1.38 -15.63
CA SER A 278 -10.81 -2.54 -14.86
C SER A 278 -10.21 -2.52 -13.46
N ARG A 279 -11.01 -2.15 -12.46
CA ARG A 279 -10.54 -2.05 -11.07
C ARG A 279 -9.99 -3.36 -10.53
N SER A 280 -10.62 -4.49 -10.85
CA SER A 280 -10.13 -5.83 -10.48
C SER A 280 -8.73 -6.08 -11.03
N LEU A 281 -8.49 -5.83 -12.33
CA LEU A 281 -7.16 -6.01 -12.93
C LEU A 281 -6.13 -5.02 -12.34
N HIS A 282 -6.54 -3.78 -12.06
CA HIS A 282 -5.68 -2.75 -11.46
C HIS A 282 -5.21 -3.12 -10.06
N ILE A 283 -6.09 -3.67 -9.21
CA ILE A 283 -5.77 -4.16 -7.87
C ILE A 283 -4.80 -5.34 -7.98
N MET A 284 -5.09 -6.33 -8.83
CA MET A 284 -4.23 -7.51 -8.98
C MET A 284 -2.83 -7.17 -9.51
N CYS A 285 -2.71 -6.17 -10.39
CA CYS A 285 -1.43 -5.64 -10.88
C CYS A 285 -0.58 -4.95 -9.80
N HIS A 286 -1.04 -4.87 -8.54
CA HIS A 286 -0.15 -4.60 -7.42
C HIS A 286 0.93 -5.68 -7.26
N ILE A 287 0.59 -6.92 -7.61
CA ILE A 287 1.54 -8.03 -7.65
C ILE A 287 2.17 -8.13 -9.06
N PRO A 288 3.51 -8.08 -9.18
CA PRO A 288 4.21 -8.13 -10.46
C PRO A 288 3.86 -9.30 -11.38
N ILE A 289 3.57 -10.49 -10.84
CA ILE A 289 3.21 -11.64 -11.69
C ILE A 289 1.92 -11.40 -12.50
N PHE A 290 0.97 -10.65 -11.95
CA PHE A 290 -0.25 -10.28 -12.69
C PHE A 290 0.03 -9.22 -13.75
N CYS A 291 0.99 -8.32 -13.51
CA CYS A 291 1.47 -7.42 -14.57
C CYS A 291 2.12 -8.21 -15.72
N TRP A 292 2.89 -9.25 -15.40
CA TRP A 292 3.49 -10.13 -16.40
C TRP A 292 2.44 -10.92 -17.20
N ILE A 293 1.47 -11.55 -16.53
CA ILE A 293 0.35 -12.25 -17.18
C ILE A 293 -0.41 -11.29 -18.10
N THR A 294 -0.77 -10.11 -17.58
CA THR A 294 -1.51 -9.10 -18.35
C THR A 294 -0.72 -8.61 -19.56
N ALA A 295 0.57 -8.32 -19.39
CA ALA A 295 1.42 -7.91 -20.50
C ALA A 295 1.51 -8.99 -21.58
N THR A 296 1.67 -10.25 -21.18
CA THR A 296 1.76 -11.40 -22.09
C THR A 296 0.48 -11.58 -22.90
N VAL A 297 -0.67 -11.51 -22.25
CA VAL A 297 -1.98 -11.64 -22.90
C VAL A 297 -2.24 -10.47 -23.85
N VAL A 298 -2.04 -9.24 -23.40
CA VAL A 298 -2.33 -8.06 -24.22
C VAL A 298 -1.35 -7.97 -25.40
N GLU A 299 -0.08 -8.31 -25.23
CA GLU A 299 0.90 -8.36 -26.33
C GLU A 299 0.48 -9.34 -27.43
N ASP A 300 0.06 -10.56 -27.06
CA ASP A 300 -0.44 -11.54 -28.01
C ASP A 300 -1.72 -11.09 -28.74
N MET A 301 -2.65 -10.42 -28.04
CA MET A 301 -3.88 -9.90 -28.64
C MET A 301 -3.63 -8.70 -29.54
N LEU A 302 -2.71 -7.79 -29.19
CA LEU A 302 -2.37 -6.64 -30.04
C LEU A 302 -1.68 -7.05 -31.34
N ASN A 303 -0.98 -8.18 -31.35
CA ASN A 303 -0.35 -8.72 -32.54
C ASN A 303 -1.36 -9.37 -33.51
N LYS A 304 -2.57 -9.70 -33.03
CA LYS A 304 -3.65 -10.26 -33.85
C LYS A 304 -4.58 -9.12 -34.24
N ASN A 305 -4.59 -8.75 -35.52
CA ASN A 305 -5.51 -7.74 -36.05
C ASN A 305 -6.96 -8.28 -36.17
N ASP A 306 -7.46 -9.01 -35.17
CA ASP A 306 -8.76 -9.68 -35.17
C ASP A 306 -9.89 -8.83 -34.57
N GLY A 307 -9.56 -7.64 -34.03
CA GLY A 307 -10.54 -6.69 -33.51
C GLY A 307 -11.23 -7.13 -32.22
N GLU A 308 -10.68 -8.15 -31.55
CA GLU A 308 -11.21 -8.67 -30.29
C GLU A 308 -11.01 -7.68 -29.14
N GLU A 309 -12.03 -7.51 -28.30
CA GLU A 309 -11.93 -6.68 -27.09
C GLU A 309 -10.98 -7.28 -26.06
N LEU A 310 -10.17 -6.44 -25.41
CA LEU A 310 -9.26 -6.87 -24.36
C LEU A 310 -10.01 -7.44 -23.14
N PRO A 311 -9.47 -8.46 -22.44
CA PRO A 311 -10.11 -9.11 -21.30
C PRO A 311 -10.46 -8.15 -20.18
N LYS A 312 -11.71 -8.12 -19.75
CA LYS A 312 -12.21 -7.21 -18.70
C LYS A 312 -12.13 -7.83 -17.32
N THR A 313 -12.31 -9.14 -17.23
CA THR A 313 -12.31 -9.91 -15.98
C THR A 313 -11.03 -10.72 -15.78
N LEU A 314 -10.78 -11.22 -14.56
CA LEU A 314 -9.63 -12.08 -14.29
C LEU A 314 -9.79 -13.43 -14.99
N THR A 315 -10.99 -13.98 -15.03
CA THR A 315 -11.22 -15.27 -15.71
C THR A 315 -10.94 -15.18 -17.20
N GLU A 316 -11.41 -14.12 -17.86
CA GLU A 316 -11.07 -13.86 -19.27
C GLU A 316 -9.56 -13.77 -19.44
N MET A 317 -8.86 -13.00 -18.59
CA MET A 317 -7.41 -12.86 -18.64
C MET A 317 -6.70 -14.22 -18.55
N TYR A 318 -7.14 -15.12 -17.66
CA TYR A 318 -6.53 -16.44 -17.47
C TYR A 318 -6.87 -17.43 -18.58
N ILE A 319 -8.07 -17.37 -19.16
CA ILE A 319 -8.41 -18.14 -20.37
C ILE A 319 -7.47 -17.75 -21.51
N HIS A 320 -7.31 -16.44 -21.76
CA HIS A 320 -6.39 -15.96 -22.79
C HIS A 320 -4.95 -16.34 -22.47
N PHE A 321 -4.53 -16.21 -21.22
CA PHE A 321 -3.19 -16.63 -20.79
C PHE A 321 -2.95 -18.10 -21.10
N LEU A 322 -3.89 -18.99 -20.77
CA LEU A 322 -3.79 -20.42 -21.08
C LEU A 322 -3.72 -20.69 -22.59
N VAL A 323 -4.51 -19.99 -23.39
CA VAL A 323 -4.47 -20.06 -24.86
C VAL A 323 -3.11 -19.63 -25.40
N VAL A 324 -2.54 -18.54 -24.88
CA VAL A 324 -1.20 -18.05 -25.25
C VAL A 324 -0.13 -19.10 -24.92
N GLN A 325 -0.17 -19.67 -23.71
CA GLN A 325 0.80 -20.68 -23.30
C GLN A 325 0.71 -21.95 -24.17
N THR A 326 -0.50 -22.36 -24.55
CA THR A 326 -0.69 -23.55 -25.40
C THR A 326 -0.17 -23.31 -26.82
N LYS A 327 -0.39 -22.11 -27.38
CA LYS A 327 0.18 -21.72 -28.69
C LYS A 327 1.70 -21.68 -28.67
N LEU A 328 2.29 -21.12 -27.62
CA LEU A 328 3.75 -21.03 -27.46
C LEU A 328 4.39 -22.41 -27.32
N LYS A 329 3.73 -23.34 -26.62
CA LYS A 329 4.18 -24.74 -26.55
C LYS A 329 4.21 -25.39 -27.94
N ALA A 330 3.12 -25.24 -28.71
CA ALA A 330 3.01 -25.82 -30.05
C ALA A 330 4.12 -25.32 -31.01
N ILE A 331 4.39 -24.01 -30.99
CA ILE A 331 5.45 -23.41 -31.82
C ILE A 331 6.84 -23.92 -31.42
N LYS A 332 7.09 -24.12 -30.12
CA LYS A 332 8.44 -24.43 -29.61
C LYS A 332 8.81 -25.92 -29.63
N TYR A 333 7.85 -26.80 -29.36
CA TYR A 333 8.13 -28.23 -29.15
C TYR A 333 7.47 -29.14 -30.17
N ASP A 334 6.30 -28.75 -30.69
CA ASP A 334 5.53 -29.60 -31.60
C ASP A 334 5.85 -29.31 -33.09
N GLY A 335 6.72 -28.32 -33.38
CA GLY A 335 7.11 -27.95 -34.74
C GLY A 335 5.95 -27.41 -35.60
N GLY A 336 4.82 -27.06 -34.98
CA GLY A 336 3.59 -26.65 -35.64
C GLY A 336 3.62 -25.19 -36.13
N ALA A 337 2.82 -24.91 -37.16
CA ALA A 337 2.61 -23.54 -37.65
C ALA A 337 1.59 -22.80 -36.77
N VAL A 338 1.68 -21.47 -36.68
CA VAL A 338 0.77 -20.59 -35.89
C VAL A 338 -0.73 -20.79 -36.23
N THR A 339 -1.02 -21.43 -37.36
CA THR A 339 -2.36 -21.66 -37.93
C THR A 339 -3.08 -22.91 -37.42
N ASP A 340 -2.42 -23.81 -36.68
CA ASP A 340 -3.05 -25.03 -36.16
C ASP A 340 -4.04 -24.74 -35.02
N SER A 341 -5.06 -25.60 -34.86
CA SER A 341 -6.00 -25.50 -33.74
C SER A 341 -5.21 -25.54 -32.42
N HIS A 342 -5.27 -24.44 -31.66
CA HIS A 342 -4.58 -24.31 -30.38
C HIS A 342 -5.00 -25.36 -29.33
N TRP A 343 -6.10 -26.08 -29.55
CA TRP A 343 -6.54 -27.20 -28.72
C TRP A 343 -6.36 -28.55 -29.42
N SER A 344 -5.11 -29.01 -29.58
CA SER A 344 -4.86 -30.40 -29.98
C SER A 344 -5.35 -31.39 -28.90
N PRO A 345 -5.74 -32.62 -29.25
CA PRO A 345 -6.17 -33.64 -28.28
C PRO A 345 -5.13 -33.87 -27.16
N GLU A 346 -3.84 -33.82 -27.50
CA GLU A 346 -2.74 -33.98 -26.55
C GLU A 346 -2.67 -32.82 -25.55
N ASN A 347 -2.82 -31.58 -26.03
CA ASN A 347 -2.82 -30.40 -25.18
C ASN A 347 -4.07 -30.34 -24.29
N GLN A 348 -5.23 -30.75 -24.81
CA GLN A 348 -6.45 -30.86 -24.01
C GLN A 348 -6.27 -31.85 -22.86
N LYS A 349 -5.81 -33.06 -23.15
CA LYS A 349 -5.55 -34.10 -22.14
C LYS A 349 -4.54 -33.64 -21.09
N MET A 350 -3.51 -32.91 -21.50
CA MET A 350 -2.51 -32.36 -20.59
C MET A 350 -3.12 -31.33 -19.63
N ILE A 351 -3.88 -30.36 -20.14
CA ILE A 351 -4.55 -29.34 -19.31
C ILE A 351 -5.56 -29.97 -18.36
N GLU A 352 -6.32 -30.98 -18.79
CA GLU A 352 -7.25 -31.72 -17.92
C GLU A 352 -6.52 -32.42 -16.77
N SER A 353 -5.40 -33.07 -17.08
CA SER A 353 -4.60 -33.79 -16.08
C SER A 353 -3.95 -32.82 -15.09
N LEU A 354 -3.44 -31.68 -15.58
CA LEU A 354 -2.91 -30.60 -14.73
C LEU A 354 -4.02 -29.96 -13.88
N GLY A 355 -5.23 -29.80 -14.41
CA GLY A 355 -6.38 -29.30 -13.66
C GLY A 355 -6.81 -30.23 -12.53
N LYS A 356 -6.79 -31.55 -12.78
CA LYS A 356 -7.02 -32.57 -11.75
C LYS A 356 -5.98 -32.45 -10.62
N LEU A 357 -4.70 -32.44 -10.97
CA LEU A 357 -3.60 -32.26 -10.01
C LEU A 357 -3.78 -30.95 -9.22
N ALA A 358 -4.11 -29.86 -9.91
CA ALA A 358 -4.31 -28.56 -9.29
C ALA A 358 -5.43 -28.59 -8.23
N TYR A 359 -6.57 -29.20 -8.55
CA TYR A 359 -7.72 -29.29 -7.65
C TYR A 359 -7.43 -30.16 -6.42
N GLU A 360 -6.92 -31.38 -6.61
CA GLU A 360 -6.62 -32.29 -5.50
C GLU A 360 -5.57 -31.71 -4.55
N GLN A 361 -4.55 -31.05 -5.09
CA GLN A 361 -3.48 -30.46 -4.30
C GLN A 361 -3.87 -29.12 -3.68
N LEU A 362 -4.80 -28.36 -4.29
CA LEU A 362 -5.37 -27.15 -3.69
C LEU A 362 -6.12 -27.49 -2.41
N LEU A 363 -6.94 -28.54 -2.42
CA LEU A 363 -7.65 -29.02 -1.22
C LEU A 363 -6.69 -29.52 -0.13
N LYS A 364 -5.58 -30.15 -0.53
CA LYS A 364 -4.49 -30.59 0.39
C LYS A 364 -3.57 -29.46 0.85
N ARG A 365 -3.72 -28.24 0.31
CA ARG A 365 -2.84 -27.06 0.53
C ARG A 365 -1.37 -27.29 0.15
N ASN A 366 -1.13 -28.09 -0.88
CA ASN A 366 0.21 -28.38 -1.39
C ASN A 366 0.55 -27.49 -2.60
N LEU A 367 1.79 -26.99 -2.60
CA LEU A 367 2.33 -26.11 -3.66
C LEU A 367 3.46 -26.76 -4.49
N ILE A 368 4.01 -27.88 -4.00
CA ILE A 368 5.11 -28.61 -4.63
C ILE A 368 4.69 -30.07 -4.75
N PHE A 369 4.88 -30.61 -5.95
CA PHE A 369 4.43 -31.93 -6.37
C PHE A 369 5.63 -32.80 -6.74
N TYR A 370 5.53 -34.08 -6.41
CA TYR A 370 6.49 -35.13 -6.76
C TYR A 370 6.04 -35.89 -7.99
N GLU A 371 6.96 -36.62 -8.61
CA GLU A 371 6.64 -37.55 -9.71
C GLU A 371 5.51 -38.52 -9.36
N SER A 372 5.39 -38.95 -8.10
CA SER A 372 4.29 -39.78 -7.62
C SER A 372 2.93 -39.06 -7.69
N ASP A 373 2.88 -37.77 -7.34
CA ASP A 373 1.64 -36.97 -7.43
C ASP A 373 1.22 -36.79 -8.89
N LEU A 374 2.19 -36.59 -9.80
CA LEU A 374 1.93 -36.49 -11.23
C LEU A 374 1.42 -37.82 -11.80
N ALA A 375 2.03 -38.93 -11.40
CA ALA A 375 1.64 -40.27 -11.85
C ALA A 375 0.21 -40.64 -11.38
N GLU A 376 -0.17 -40.29 -10.15
CA GLU A 376 -1.54 -40.49 -9.63
C GLU A 376 -2.60 -39.72 -10.46
N CYS A 377 -2.23 -38.55 -10.97
CA CYS A 377 -3.08 -37.77 -11.87
C CYS A 377 -2.97 -38.18 -13.36
N GLY A 378 -2.17 -39.20 -13.70
CA GLY A 378 -2.00 -39.68 -15.08
C GLY A 378 -1.18 -38.74 -15.98
N ILE A 379 -0.35 -37.86 -15.39
CA ILE A 379 0.48 -36.90 -16.11
C ILE A 379 1.80 -37.58 -16.51
N ASP A 380 2.13 -37.55 -17.81
CA ASP A 380 3.48 -37.90 -18.26
C ASP A 380 4.47 -36.81 -17.85
N ILE A 381 5.51 -37.21 -17.12
CA ILE A 381 6.55 -36.34 -16.55
C ILE A 381 7.24 -35.53 -17.66
N ASN A 382 7.54 -36.15 -18.81
CA ASN A 382 8.22 -35.47 -19.92
C ASN A 382 7.32 -34.43 -20.58
N ALA A 383 6.04 -34.76 -20.78
CA ALA A 383 5.07 -33.83 -21.33
C ALA A 383 4.72 -32.69 -20.35
N ALA A 384 4.80 -32.92 -19.03
CA ALA A 384 4.59 -31.88 -18.01
C ALA A 384 5.70 -30.81 -18.04
N SER A 385 6.97 -31.22 -18.23
CA SER A 385 8.12 -30.31 -18.37
C SER A 385 8.01 -29.38 -19.60
N MET A 386 7.19 -29.74 -20.60
CA MET A 386 6.96 -28.92 -21.80
C MET A 386 5.97 -27.75 -21.58
N CYS A 387 5.23 -27.75 -20.48
CA CYS A 387 4.24 -26.72 -20.15
C CYS A 387 4.81 -25.58 -19.28
N SER A 388 6.06 -25.16 -19.53
CA SER A 388 6.85 -24.30 -18.63
C SER A 388 6.21 -22.94 -18.27
N GLY A 389 5.29 -22.43 -19.07
CA GLY A 389 4.57 -21.18 -18.80
C GLY A 389 3.37 -21.30 -17.85
N VAL A 390 3.02 -22.52 -17.43
CA VAL A 390 1.90 -22.82 -16.51
C VAL A 390 2.41 -23.70 -15.37
N PHE A 391 3.22 -24.70 -15.72
CA PHE A 391 3.73 -25.74 -14.83
C PHE A 391 5.24 -25.87 -15.04
N THR A 392 6.01 -25.65 -13.98
CA THR A 392 7.48 -25.62 -14.06
C THR A 392 8.09 -26.80 -13.34
N GLU A 393 8.99 -27.50 -14.04
CA GLU A 393 9.99 -28.33 -13.39
C GLU A 393 10.95 -27.43 -12.62
N ILE A 394 11.17 -27.79 -11.36
CA ILE A 394 11.92 -26.99 -10.41
C ILE A 394 13.41 -26.96 -10.75
N PHE A 395 13.91 -28.01 -11.42
CA PHE A 395 15.29 -28.11 -11.86
C PHE A 395 15.42 -27.62 -13.29
N ARG A 396 16.17 -26.55 -13.46
CA ARG A 396 16.73 -26.19 -14.76
C ARG A 396 18.24 -26.37 -14.72
N GLU A 397 18.68 -27.37 -15.47
CA GLU A 397 20.00 -27.53 -16.10
C GLU A 397 21.19 -26.94 -15.31
N GLU A 398 21.75 -27.70 -14.36
CA GLU A 398 23.20 -27.97 -14.28
C GLU A 398 23.52 -28.98 -13.16
N ARG A 399 24.08 -30.15 -13.55
CA ARG A 399 24.62 -31.28 -12.74
C ARG A 399 23.64 -32.31 -12.13
N SER A 400 23.06 -33.12 -13.02
CA SER A 400 23.11 -34.59 -13.11
C SER A 400 23.38 -35.51 -11.88
N LEU A 401 22.96 -35.23 -10.64
CA LEU A 401 23.19 -36.19 -9.53
C LEU A 401 21.97 -36.53 -8.65
N TYR A 402 20.80 -35.93 -8.87
CA TYR A 402 19.58 -36.28 -8.14
C TYR A 402 18.50 -36.74 -9.11
N GLN A 403 17.93 -37.93 -8.86
CA GLN A 403 16.98 -38.60 -9.77
C GLN A 403 15.52 -38.17 -9.59
N ASN A 404 15.16 -37.43 -8.53
CA ASN A 404 13.77 -37.06 -8.25
C ASN A 404 13.45 -35.65 -8.77
N LYS A 405 12.60 -35.56 -9.80
CA LYS A 405 12.09 -34.26 -10.29
C LYS A 405 10.98 -33.74 -9.37
N LEU A 406 10.99 -32.43 -9.13
CA LEU A 406 9.94 -31.73 -8.40
C LEU A 406 9.25 -30.75 -9.34
N PHE A 407 7.96 -30.54 -9.13
CA PHE A 407 7.13 -29.67 -9.96
C PHE A 407 6.32 -28.68 -9.11
N CYS A 408 6.02 -27.52 -9.69
CA CYS A 408 5.05 -26.57 -9.13
C CYS A 408 4.37 -25.78 -10.26
N PHE A 409 3.22 -25.19 -9.97
CA PHE A 409 2.67 -24.15 -10.85
C PHE A 409 3.51 -22.87 -10.73
N ILE A 410 3.53 -22.07 -11.80
CA ILE A 410 4.28 -20.79 -11.81
C ILE A 410 3.77 -19.80 -10.75
N HIS A 411 2.51 -19.94 -10.35
CA HIS A 411 1.86 -19.15 -9.31
C HIS A 411 0.64 -19.90 -8.74
N LEU A 412 0.28 -19.61 -7.50
CA LEU A 412 -0.90 -20.20 -6.85
C LEU A 412 -2.19 -19.88 -7.63
N SER A 413 -2.34 -18.66 -8.14
CA SER A 413 -3.50 -18.30 -8.97
C SER A 413 -3.67 -19.14 -10.23
N VAL A 414 -2.58 -19.67 -10.80
CA VAL A 414 -2.64 -20.58 -11.95
C VAL A 414 -3.15 -21.95 -11.52
N GLN A 415 -2.72 -22.43 -10.34
CA GLN A 415 -3.28 -23.63 -9.72
C GLN A 415 -4.78 -23.47 -9.44
N GLU A 416 -5.19 -22.36 -8.83
CA GLU A 416 -6.61 -22.08 -8.53
C GLU A 416 -7.47 -21.99 -9.81
N PHE A 417 -6.95 -21.34 -10.86
CA PHE A 417 -7.62 -21.27 -12.16
C PHE A 417 -7.81 -22.66 -12.80
N LEU A 418 -6.74 -23.48 -12.84
CA LEU A 418 -6.81 -24.82 -13.41
C LEU A 418 -7.68 -25.76 -12.58
N ALA A 419 -7.70 -25.61 -11.26
CA ALA A 419 -8.62 -26.32 -10.38
C ALA A 419 -10.08 -25.95 -10.70
N ALA A 420 -10.38 -24.65 -10.85
CA ALA A 420 -11.72 -24.19 -11.23
C ALA A 420 -12.13 -24.71 -12.61
N LEU A 421 -11.20 -24.68 -13.58
CA LEU A 421 -11.41 -25.25 -14.91
C LEU A 421 -11.70 -26.74 -14.85
N HIS A 422 -10.98 -27.51 -14.03
CA HIS A 422 -11.22 -28.94 -13.86
C HIS A 422 -12.60 -29.25 -13.28
N VAL A 423 -13.01 -28.54 -12.23
CA VAL A 423 -14.35 -28.70 -11.64
C VAL A 423 -15.43 -28.37 -12.66
N HIS A 424 -15.29 -27.24 -13.38
CA HIS A 424 -16.24 -26.84 -14.41
C HIS A 424 -16.35 -27.86 -15.54
N LEU A 425 -15.21 -28.26 -16.13
CA LEU A 425 -15.20 -29.22 -17.25
C LEU A 425 -15.70 -30.60 -16.83
N THR A 426 -15.37 -31.07 -15.62
CA THR A 426 -15.85 -32.36 -15.11
C THR A 426 -17.36 -32.38 -15.02
N PHE A 427 -17.95 -31.33 -14.44
CA PHE A 427 -19.40 -31.22 -14.33
C PHE A 427 -20.07 -31.14 -15.71
N ILE A 428 -19.58 -30.28 -16.61
CA ILE A 428 -20.19 -30.13 -17.95
C ILE A 428 -20.08 -31.41 -18.80
N LYS A 429 -18.98 -32.17 -18.67
CA LYS A 429 -18.78 -33.42 -19.44
C LYS A 429 -19.51 -34.63 -18.88
N SER A 430 -19.62 -34.73 -17.56
CA SER A 430 -20.05 -35.97 -16.88
C SER A 430 -21.25 -35.79 -15.93
N GLY A 431 -21.66 -34.56 -15.63
CA GLY A 431 -22.67 -34.25 -14.61
C GLY A 431 -22.20 -34.41 -13.17
N VAL A 432 -20.95 -34.80 -12.94
CA VAL A 432 -20.41 -35.06 -11.59
C VAL A 432 -20.05 -33.74 -10.90
N ASN A 433 -20.70 -33.47 -9.77
CA ASN A 433 -20.37 -32.35 -8.90
C ASN A 433 -19.29 -32.76 -7.88
N LEU A 434 -18.06 -32.27 -8.09
CA LEU A 434 -16.93 -32.55 -7.20
C LEU A 434 -16.99 -31.82 -5.85
N LEU A 435 -17.92 -30.86 -5.68
CA LEU A 435 -17.98 -29.97 -4.51
C LEU A 435 -18.90 -30.47 -3.38
N VAL A 436 -19.54 -31.64 -3.53
CA VAL A 436 -20.45 -32.18 -2.53
C VAL A 436 -19.68 -32.65 -1.29
N LYS A 437 -20.03 -32.13 -0.09
CA LYS A 437 -19.40 -32.51 1.18
C LYS A 437 -19.91 -33.87 1.70
N GLY A 438 -18.98 -34.79 1.96
CA GLY A 438 -19.19 -36.02 2.76
C GLY A 438 -18.10 -37.06 2.52
N GLU A 439 -17.54 -37.65 3.59
CA GLU A 439 -16.70 -38.85 3.47
C GLU A 439 -17.53 -39.98 2.84
N MET A 440 -17.30 -40.28 1.56
CA MET A 440 -17.85 -41.49 0.96
C MET A 440 -16.77 -42.24 0.18
N LYS A 441 -16.68 -43.54 0.49
CA LYS A 441 -15.79 -44.51 -0.14
C LYS A 441 -16.08 -44.56 -1.63
N SER A 442 -15.03 -44.71 -2.44
CA SER A 442 -15.04 -44.68 -3.91
C SER A 442 -16.06 -45.61 -4.61
N LYS A 443 -16.67 -46.57 -3.89
CA LYS A 443 -17.63 -47.53 -4.43
C LYS A 443 -19.09 -47.03 -4.45
N ASP A 444 -19.42 -45.91 -3.80
CA ASP A 444 -20.80 -45.38 -3.76
C ASP A 444 -21.04 -44.20 -4.72
N LEU A 445 -19.99 -43.63 -5.33
CA LEU A 445 -20.08 -42.54 -6.33
C LEU A 445 -20.79 -42.98 -7.63
N GLU A 446 -20.73 -44.26 -7.98
CA GLU A 446 -21.39 -44.79 -9.20
C GLU A 446 -22.90 -45.04 -9.02
N LYS A 447 -23.43 -45.02 -7.79
CA LYS A 447 -24.82 -45.45 -7.50
C LYS A 447 -25.79 -44.34 -7.13
N ARG A 448 -25.36 -43.09 -6.99
CA ARG A 448 -26.26 -41.94 -6.85
C ARG A 448 -25.93 -40.86 -7.87
N ASN A 449 -26.41 -41.06 -9.09
CA ASN A 449 -26.70 -39.98 -10.02
C ASN A 449 -27.91 -39.17 -9.51
N HIS A 450 -27.78 -38.49 -8.37
CA HIS A 450 -28.65 -37.34 -8.15
C HIS A 450 -28.09 -36.22 -9.03
N GLU A 451 -28.79 -35.95 -10.12
CA GLU A 451 -28.54 -34.81 -11.03
C GLU A 451 -28.60 -33.51 -10.21
N SER A 452 -27.50 -33.12 -9.57
CA SER A 452 -27.39 -31.77 -9.01
C SER A 452 -27.39 -30.80 -10.19
N SER A 453 -28.24 -29.77 -10.14
CA SER A 453 -28.30 -28.80 -11.23
C SER A 453 -26.99 -28.00 -11.33
N GLU A 454 -26.66 -27.47 -12.52
CA GLU A 454 -25.47 -26.61 -12.72
C GLU A 454 -25.49 -25.40 -11.76
N ALA A 455 -26.68 -24.86 -11.50
CA ALA A 455 -26.89 -23.79 -10.52
C ALA A 455 -26.55 -24.22 -9.08
N GLU A 456 -26.94 -25.43 -8.66
CA GLU A 456 -26.61 -25.96 -7.34
C GLU A 456 -25.11 -26.18 -7.14
N MET A 457 -24.38 -26.60 -8.19
CA MET A 457 -22.93 -26.70 -8.14
C MET A 457 -22.29 -25.33 -7.84
N TYR A 458 -22.69 -24.29 -8.57
CA TYR A 458 -22.16 -22.94 -8.34
C TYR A 458 -22.54 -22.38 -6.97
N LYS A 459 -23.78 -22.60 -6.52
CA LYS A 459 -24.22 -22.24 -5.17
C LYS A 459 -23.41 -22.96 -4.09
N SER A 460 -23.12 -24.25 -4.28
CA SER A 460 -22.27 -25.03 -3.36
C SER A 460 -20.84 -24.49 -3.31
N ALA A 461 -20.29 -24.03 -4.45
CA ALA A 461 -18.98 -23.40 -4.50
C ALA A 461 -18.95 -22.08 -3.71
N VAL A 462 -20.02 -21.27 -3.82
CA VAL A 462 -20.17 -20.03 -3.05
C VAL A 462 -20.16 -20.32 -1.56
N ASP A 463 -20.95 -21.31 -1.11
CA ASP A 463 -20.97 -21.70 0.30
C ASP A 463 -19.61 -22.22 0.78
N MET A 464 -18.94 -23.07 -0.01
CA MET A 464 -17.62 -23.60 0.34
C MET A 464 -16.56 -22.50 0.51
N ALA A 465 -16.55 -21.48 -0.34
CA ALA A 465 -15.64 -20.35 -0.19
C ALA A 465 -16.01 -19.46 1.00
N LEU A 466 -17.30 -19.26 1.28
CA LEU A 466 -17.76 -18.49 2.44
C LEU A 466 -17.46 -19.19 3.77
N GLU A 467 -17.41 -20.52 3.80
CA GLU A 467 -17.00 -21.30 4.97
C GLU A 467 -15.48 -21.30 5.18
N SER A 468 -14.70 -20.92 4.16
CA SER A 468 -13.25 -20.79 4.25
C SER A 468 -12.85 -19.64 5.19
N PRO A 469 -12.12 -19.92 6.30
CA PRO A 469 -11.74 -18.88 7.26
C PRO A 469 -10.73 -17.91 6.65
N ASP A 470 -9.71 -18.42 5.96
CA ASP A 470 -8.59 -17.65 5.40
C ASP A 470 -8.82 -17.17 3.96
N GLY A 471 -9.83 -17.69 3.25
CA GLY A 471 -10.14 -17.30 1.88
C GLY A 471 -9.32 -17.99 0.80
N HIS A 472 -8.71 -19.14 1.11
CA HIS A 472 -7.93 -19.92 0.14
C HIS A 472 -8.73 -20.46 -1.07
N LEU A 473 -10.06 -20.27 -1.10
CA LEU A 473 -10.93 -20.65 -2.22
C LEU A 473 -11.55 -19.44 -2.91
N ASP A 474 -11.19 -18.21 -2.50
CA ASP A 474 -11.81 -16.99 -3.00
C ASP A 474 -11.53 -16.80 -4.50
N LEU A 475 -10.28 -16.99 -4.93
CA LEU A 475 -9.91 -16.85 -6.35
C LEU A 475 -10.37 -18.04 -7.18
N PHE A 476 -10.33 -19.25 -6.63
CA PHE A 476 -10.96 -20.45 -7.22
C PHE A 476 -12.44 -20.19 -7.53
N LEU A 477 -13.20 -19.63 -6.58
CA LEU A 477 -14.62 -19.31 -6.78
C LEU A 477 -14.82 -18.28 -7.89
N ARG A 478 -14.04 -17.18 -7.89
CA ARG A 478 -14.09 -16.15 -8.93
C ARG A 478 -13.92 -16.76 -10.32
N PHE A 479 -12.91 -17.62 -10.49
CA PHE A 479 -12.67 -18.31 -11.76
C PHE A 479 -13.80 -19.27 -12.13
N LEU A 480 -14.28 -20.08 -11.19
CA LEU A 480 -15.34 -21.05 -11.45
C LEU A 480 -16.63 -20.37 -11.94
N LEU A 481 -16.99 -19.23 -11.33
CA LEU A 481 -18.13 -18.43 -11.74
C LEU A 481 -17.88 -17.72 -13.07
N GLY A 482 -16.70 -17.16 -13.31
CA GLY A 482 -16.39 -16.57 -14.63
C GLY A 482 -16.45 -17.59 -15.77
N LEU A 483 -16.09 -18.85 -15.51
CA LEU A 483 -16.16 -19.94 -16.49
C LEU A 483 -17.60 -20.32 -16.87
N SER A 484 -18.59 -19.99 -16.04
CA SER A 484 -20.01 -20.26 -16.34
C SER A 484 -20.56 -19.42 -17.51
N LEU A 485 -19.91 -18.29 -17.83
CA LEU A 485 -20.31 -17.40 -18.90
C LEU A 485 -20.13 -18.03 -20.28
N GLU A 486 -21.15 -17.88 -21.12
CA GLU A 486 -21.15 -18.43 -22.49
C GLU A 486 -20.04 -17.84 -23.38
N THR A 487 -19.66 -16.58 -23.16
CA THR A 487 -18.50 -15.96 -23.82
C THR A 487 -17.22 -16.74 -23.53
N ASN A 488 -17.03 -17.17 -22.28
CA ASN A 488 -15.86 -17.89 -21.82
C ASN A 488 -15.89 -19.37 -22.24
N LYS A 489 -17.06 -20.02 -22.18
CA LYS A 489 -17.30 -21.35 -22.75
C LYS A 489 -16.93 -21.39 -24.25
N ARG A 490 -17.34 -20.37 -25.02
CA ARG A 490 -17.01 -20.25 -26.45
C ARG A 490 -15.52 -20.07 -26.74
N ARG A 491 -14.75 -19.45 -25.83
CA ARG A 491 -13.28 -19.31 -25.93
C ARG A 491 -12.56 -20.63 -25.65
N LEU A 492 -13.17 -21.49 -24.84
CA LEU A 492 -12.70 -22.84 -24.51
C LEU A 492 -13.29 -23.92 -25.43
N ARG A 493 -13.71 -23.54 -26.66
CA ARG A 493 -14.42 -24.41 -27.62
C ARG A 493 -13.72 -25.75 -27.95
N GLY A 494 -12.45 -25.93 -27.59
CA GLY A 494 -11.76 -27.22 -27.66
C GLY A 494 -12.19 -28.23 -26.58
N PHE A 495 -12.66 -27.78 -25.41
CA PHE A 495 -13.00 -28.65 -24.28
C PHE A 495 -14.51 -28.91 -24.09
N VAL A 496 -15.37 -28.04 -24.61
CA VAL A 496 -16.83 -28.05 -24.31
C VAL A 496 -17.64 -28.04 -25.60
N ALA A 497 -18.57 -28.99 -25.76
CA ALA A 497 -19.56 -28.96 -26.83
C ALA A 497 -20.62 -27.88 -26.54
N GLN A 498 -21.12 -27.18 -27.56
CA GLN A 498 -22.09 -26.10 -27.38
C GLN A 498 -23.38 -26.60 -26.71
N THR A 499 -23.59 -26.21 -25.45
CA THR A 499 -24.86 -26.36 -24.73
C THR A 499 -25.66 -25.06 -24.78
N GLY A 500 -26.99 -25.17 -24.78
CA GLY A 500 -27.93 -24.03 -24.85
C GLY A 500 -27.86 -23.06 -23.65
N GLU A 501 -28.57 -21.93 -23.79
CA GLU A 501 -28.42 -20.68 -23.00
C GLU A 501 -28.19 -20.83 -21.47
N SER A 502 -26.98 -20.49 -21.01
CA SER A 502 -26.58 -20.41 -19.58
C SER A 502 -27.05 -19.14 -18.84
N LEU A 503 -27.75 -18.23 -19.52
CA LEU A 503 -28.14 -16.92 -18.98
C LEU A 503 -29.05 -17.01 -17.75
N ALA A 504 -29.95 -18.00 -17.71
CA ALA A 504 -30.83 -18.20 -16.56
C ALA A 504 -30.07 -18.65 -15.31
N ILE A 505 -29.08 -19.54 -15.47
CA ILE A 505 -28.25 -20.09 -14.39
C ILE A 505 -27.38 -19.00 -13.77
N ASN A 506 -26.77 -18.16 -14.60
CA ASN A 506 -25.91 -17.08 -14.12
C ASN A 506 -26.70 -16.01 -13.37
N LYS A 507 -27.93 -15.71 -13.81
CA LYS A 507 -28.83 -14.79 -13.08
C LYS A 507 -29.26 -15.36 -11.73
N ASP A 508 -29.63 -16.64 -11.68
CA ASP A 508 -30.00 -17.33 -10.42
C ASP A 508 -28.81 -17.37 -9.44
N THR A 509 -27.60 -17.66 -9.94
CA THR A 509 -26.39 -17.67 -9.12
C THR A 509 -26.03 -16.25 -8.64
N ALA A 510 -26.12 -15.23 -9.49
CA ALA A 510 -25.89 -13.85 -9.11
C ALA A 510 -26.90 -13.37 -8.05
N GLN A 511 -28.17 -13.77 -8.17
CA GLN A 511 -29.20 -13.47 -7.18
C GLN A 511 -28.87 -14.13 -5.82
N TYR A 512 -28.43 -15.39 -5.84
CA TYR A 512 -28.00 -16.09 -4.64
C TYR A 512 -26.80 -15.41 -3.96
N ILE A 513 -25.81 -14.95 -4.74
CA ILE A 513 -24.68 -14.17 -4.21
C ILE A 513 -25.17 -12.89 -3.55
N LYS A 514 -26.12 -12.17 -4.18
CA LYS A 514 -26.70 -10.94 -3.62
C LYS A 514 -27.41 -11.20 -2.28
N GLU A 515 -28.05 -12.34 -2.11
CA GLU A 515 -28.66 -12.75 -0.83
C GLU A 515 -27.62 -13.01 0.27
N LYS A 516 -26.45 -13.55 -0.10
CA LYS A 516 -25.35 -13.84 0.82
C LYS A 516 -24.53 -12.61 1.25
N LEU A 517 -24.62 -11.49 0.53
CA LEU A 517 -23.90 -10.24 0.87
C LEU A 517 -24.25 -9.65 2.25
N ASN A 518 -25.32 -10.14 2.89
CA ASN A 518 -25.89 -9.54 4.10
C ASN A 518 -25.34 -10.10 5.42
N HIS A 519 -24.64 -11.24 5.41
CA HIS A 519 -24.36 -12.03 6.62
C HIS A 519 -22.87 -12.27 6.92
N HIS A 520 -21.95 -11.55 6.29
CA HIS A 520 -20.52 -11.86 6.33
C HIS A 520 -19.63 -10.63 6.58
N GLY A 521 -18.38 -10.89 6.99
CA GLY A 521 -17.35 -9.86 7.19
C GLY A 521 -17.00 -9.14 5.88
N VAL A 522 -16.35 -7.97 6.02
CA VAL A 522 -16.00 -7.08 4.90
C VAL A 522 -15.22 -7.85 3.83
N GLU A 523 -14.22 -8.63 4.22
CA GLU A 523 -13.34 -9.40 3.33
C GLU A 523 -14.12 -10.38 2.45
N LYS A 524 -15.11 -11.07 3.03
CA LYS A 524 -15.97 -12.02 2.28
C LYS A 524 -16.92 -11.30 1.35
N ILE A 525 -17.46 -10.15 1.78
CA ILE A 525 -18.34 -9.31 0.96
C ILE A 525 -17.61 -8.86 -0.32
N ILE A 526 -16.36 -8.42 -0.20
CA ILE A 526 -15.52 -8.02 -1.32
C ILE A 526 -15.35 -9.17 -2.32
N ASN A 527 -15.04 -10.37 -1.81
CA ASN A 527 -14.88 -11.53 -2.67
C ASN A 527 -16.16 -11.80 -3.48
N LEU A 528 -17.33 -11.70 -2.84
CA LEU A 528 -18.62 -11.82 -3.51
C LEU A 528 -18.87 -10.73 -4.57
N PHE A 529 -18.40 -9.50 -4.36
CA PHE A 529 -18.42 -8.46 -5.40
C PHE A 529 -17.55 -8.79 -6.60
N HIS A 530 -16.35 -9.31 -6.37
CA HIS A 530 -15.51 -9.80 -7.45
C HIS A 530 -16.18 -10.98 -8.18
N CYS A 531 -16.89 -11.85 -7.47
CA CYS A 531 -17.69 -12.92 -8.09
C CYS A 531 -18.82 -12.37 -8.99
N LEU A 532 -19.54 -11.33 -8.56
CA LEU A 532 -20.54 -10.65 -9.40
C LEU A 532 -19.91 -10.01 -10.64
N ASN A 533 -18.73 -9.41 -10.50
CA ASN A 533 -17.97 -8.87 -11.62
C ASN A 533 -17.55 -9.96 -12.62
N GLU A 534 -17.12 -11.13 -12.16
CA GLU A 534 -16.79 -12.27 -13.02
C GLU A 534 -18.02 -12.84 -13.74
N LEU A 535 -19.21 -12.73 -13.15
CA LEU A 535 -20.50 -13.06 -13.78
C LEU A 535 -21.03 -11.96 -14.72
N ASN A 536 -20.29 -10.86 -14.91
CA ASN A 536 -20.73 -9.66 -15.63
C ASN A 536 -22.05 -9.06 -15.08
N ASP A 537 -22.37 -9.27 -13.81
CA ASP A 537 -23.52 -8.66 -13.15
C ASP A 537 -23.10 -7.32 -12.52
N GLN A 538 -23.53 -6.22 -13.15
CA GLN A 538 -23.29 -4.85 -12.67
C GLN A 538 -24.55 -4.22 -12.03
N SER A 539 -25.64 -4.98 -11.87
CA SER A 539 -26.95 -4.39 -11.55
C SER A 539 -26.91 -3.62 -10.23
N LEU A 540 -26.26 -4.18 -9.22
CA LEU A 540 -26.17 -3.60 -7.89
C LEU A 540 -25.31 -2.32 -7.87
N MET A 541 -24.27 -2.27 -8.72
CA MET A 541 -23.41 -1.09 -8.88
C MET A 541 -24.15 0.01 -9.63
N GLU A 542 -24.88 -0.33 -10.69
CA GLU A 542 -25.69 0.60 -11.48
C GLU A 542 -26.84 1.20 -10.65
N GLU A 543 -27.52 0.39 -9.84
CA GLU A 543 -28.56 0.84 -8.90
C GLU A 543 -28.04 1.89 -7.91
N ILE A 544 -26.84 1.68 -7.36
CA ILE A 544 -26.22 2.61 -6.41
C ILE A 544 -25.71 3.85 -7.13
N GLN A 545 -25.06 3.72 -8.28
CA GLN A 545 -24.64 4.86 -9.08
C GLN A 545 -25.83 5.72 -9.49
N GLN A 546 -26.96 5.11 -9.82
CA GLN A 546 -28.20 5.83 -10.13
C GLN A 546 -28.74 6.54 -8.89
N SER A 547 -28.77 5.86 -7.74
CA SER A 547 -29.20 6.44 -6.46
C SER A 547 -28.31 7.61 -6.01
N LEU A 548 -27.00 7.54 -6.30
CA LEU A 548 -26.03 8.62 -6.08
C LEU A 548 -26.30 9.82 -6.99
N ARG A 549 -26.59 9.59 -8.27
CA ARG A 549 -26.86 10.66 -9.25
C ARG A 549 -28.16 11.41 -8.96
N THR A 550 -29.17 10.74 -8.41
CA THR A 550 -30.45 11.34 -8.04
C THR A 550 -30.41 12.08 -6.70
N GLY A 551 -29.28 12.03 -5.96
CA GLY A 551 -29.13 12.69 -4.66
C GLY A 551 -30.05 12.15 -3.57
N SER A 552 -30.63 10.96 -3.77
CA SER A 552 -31.73 10.41 -2.98
C SER A 552 -31.30 9.41 -1.91
N LEU A 553 -30.01 9.39 -1.51
CA LEU A 553 -29.49 8.45 -0.52
C LEU A 553 -29.96 8.82 0.89
N SER A 554 -31.19 8.43 1.20
CA SER A 554 -31.63 8.31 2.58
C SER A 554 -31.21 6.93 3.11
N ALA A 555 -30.56 6.90 4.28
CA ALA A 555 -29.99 5.68 4.87
C ALA A 555 -30.98 4.53 5.05
N HIS A 556 -32.28 4.86 5.12
CA HIS A 556 -33.38 3.95 5.38
C HIS A 556 -33.89 3.24 4.10
N GLN A 557 -33.36 3.57 2.92
CA GLN A 557 -33.83 3.01 1.63
C GLN A 557 -32.90 1.95 1.02
N LEU A 558 -31.65 1.85 1.45
CA LEU A 558 -30.71 0.87 0.90
C LEU A 558 -30.89 -0.49 1.56
N SER A 559 -31.07 -1.53 0.75
CA SER A 559 -30.98 -2.93 1.20
C SER A 559 -29.58 -3.24 1.72
N PRO A 560 -29.39 -4.28 2.56
CA PRO A 560 -28.05 -4.59 3.07
C PRO A 560 -27.06 -4.96 1.94
N ALA A 561 -27.51 -5.59 0.85
CA ALA A 561 -26.69 -5.83 -0.33
C ALA A 561 -26.24 -4.52 -1.00
N GLN A 562 -27.13 -3.53 -1.10
CA GLN A 562 -26.78 -2.21 -1.62
C GLN A 562 -25.79 -1.47 -0.70
N TRP A 563 -25.90 -1.63 0.62
CA TRP A 563 -24.88 -1.12 1.54
C TRP A 563 -23.51 -1.76 1.30
N SER A 564 -23.47 -3.08 1.15
CA SER A 564 -22.26 -3.84 0.85
C SER A 564 -21.62 -3.37 -0.46
N ALA A 565 -22.43 -3.07 -1.49
CA ALA A 565 -21.95 -2.57 -2.78
C ALA A 565 -21.44 -1.13 -2.70
N LEU A 566 -22.09 -0.27 -1.91
CA LEU A 566 -21.59 1.07 -1.64
C LEU A 566 -20.23 1.00 -0.93
N HIS A 567 -20.06 0.11 0.05
CA HIS A 567 -18.77 -0.11 0.70
C HIS A 567 -17.70 -0.56 -0.29
N PHE A 568 -18.01 -1.54 -1.13
CA PHE A 568 -17.09 -2.00 -2.17
C PHE A 568 -16.71 -0.88 -3.13
N MET A 569 -17.67 -0.08 -3.61
CA MET A 569 -17.43 1.07 -4.49
C MET A 569 -16.49 2.10 -3.86
N LEU A 570 -16.72 2.44 -2.61
CA LEU A 570 -15.97 3.47 -1.90
C LEU A 570 -14.57 3.00 -1.52
N LEU A 571 -14.43 1.80 -0.97
CA LEU A 571 -13.12 1.18 -0.69
C LEU A 571 -12.35 0.93 -1.99
N SER A 572 -13.04 0.65 -3.09
CA SER A 572 -12.40 0.48 -4.40
C SER A 572 -12.12 1.80 -5.13
N SER A 573 -12.44 2.97 -4.57
CA SER A 573 -12.17 4.26 -5.20
C SER A 573 -10.98 4.95 -4.56
N GLN A 574 -9.93 5.20 -5.35
CA GLN A 574 -8.76 5.95 -4.88
C GLN A 574 -9.13 7.37 -4.46
N GLU A 575 -10.05 8.01 -5.18
CA GLU A 575 -10.56 9.35 -4.81
C GLU A 575 -11.26 9.32 -3.45
N ALA A 576 -12.08 8.28 -3.17
CA ALA A 576 -12.78 8.16 -1.90
C ALA A 576 -11.84 7.78 -0.73
N LEU A 577 -10.77 7.02 -1.00
CA LEU A 577 -9.75 6.71 0.00
C LEU A 577 -8.81 7.90 0.25
N GLU A 578 -8.54 8.74 -0.74
CA GLU A 578 -7.76 9.97 -0.53
C GLU A 578 -8.61 11.02 0.19
N MET A 579 -9.83 11.28 -0.28
CA MET A 579 -10.75 12.26 0.30
C MET A 579 -12.17 11.71 0.32
N PHE A 580 -12.66 11.35 1.50
CA PHE A 580 -14.04 10.94 1.69
C PHE A 580 -14.92 12.10 2.12
N ASP A 581 -15.79 12.54 1.22
CA ASP A 581 -16.79 13.56 1.51
C ASP A 581 -18.08 12.90 2.02
N LEU A 582 -18.23 12.86 3.34
CA LEU A 582 -19.40 12.28 4.00
C LEU A 582 -20.70 13.03 3.64
N LYS A 583 -20.65 14.31 3.25
CA LYS A 583 -21.87 15.06 2.82
C LYS A 583 -22.54 14.42 1.62
N LYS A 584 -21.78 13.78 0.73
CA LYS A 584 -22.31 13.14 -0.48
C LYS A 584 -23.16 11.91 -0.16
N TYR A 585 -22.98 11.31 1.02
CA TYR A 585 -23.54 9.99 1.35
C TYR A 585 -24.38 9.98 2.64
N CYS A 586 -24.26 11.00 3.50
CA CYS A 586 -24.87 11.01 4.83
C CYS A 586 -25.98 12.05 4.97
N ALA A 587 -27.21 11.56 5.15
CA ALA A 587 -28.36 12.33 5.69
C ALA A 587 -28.79 11.89 7.11
N SER A 588 -28.18 10.84 7.70
CA SER A 588 -28.54 10.30 9.03
C SER A 588 -27.37 9.60 9.74
N GLU A 589 -27.48 9.42 11.07
CA GLU A 589 -26.49 8.73 11.92
C GLU A 589 -26.29 7.24 11.58
N ASP A 590 -27.34 6.53 11.19
CA ASP A 590 -27.25 5.11 10.86
C ASP A 590 -26.41 4.86 9.60
N ALA A 591 -26.51 5.74 8.60
CA ALA A 591 -25.66 5.71 7.41
C ALA A 591 -24.19 5.92 7.77
N LEU A 592 -23.93 6.84 8.69
CA LEU A 592 -22.57 7.17 9.14
C LEU A 592 -21.91 5.98 9.86
N GLN A 593 -22.65 5.29 10.73
CA GLN A 593 -22.17 4.08 11.39
C GLN A 593 -21.83 2.97 10.40
N ARG A 594 -22.64 2.82 9.34
CA ARG A 594 -22.36 1.84 8.28
C ARG A 594 -21.12 2.21 7.46
N LEU A 595 -20.94 3.50 7.14
CA LEU A 595 -19.78 4.01 6.38
C LEU A 595 -18.50 4.16 7.19
N LEU A 596 -18.53 3.91 8.50
CA LEU A 596 -17.37 4.01 9.38
C LEU A 596 -16.12 3.24 8.88
N PRO A 597 -16.23 2.02 8.32
CA PRO A 597 -15.09 1.31 7.75
C PRO A 597 -14.43 2.08 6.60
N VAL A 598 -15.22 2.76 5.77
CA VAL A 598 -14.71 3.62 4.68
C VAL A 598 -13.98 4.82 5.27
N VAL A 599 -14.58 5.49 6.26
CA VAL A 599 -13.96 6.65 6.94
C VAL A 599 -12.62 6.27 7.59
N LYS A 600 -12.53 5.08 8.19
CA LYS A 600 -11.29 4.53 8.76
C LYS A 600 -10.24 4.28 7.69
N ALA A 601 -10.65 3.81 6.52
CA ALA A 601 -9.76 3.54 5.39
C ALA A 601 -9.34 4.81 4.64
N SER A 602 -10.05 5.93 4.80
CA SER A 602 -9.74 7.17 4.09
C SER A 602 -8.66 8.00 4.79
N SER A 603 -7.75 8.60 4.01
CA SER A 603 -6.67 9.45 4.51
C SER A 603 -7.18 10.82 4.97
N LYS A 604 -8.22 11.33 4.32
CA LYS A 604 -8.93 12.57 4.67
C LYS A 604 -10.43 12.31 4.69
N ALA A 605 -11.11 12.84 5.70
CA ALA A 605 -12.57 12.83 5.76
C ALA A 605 -13.11 14.24 6.01
N MET A 606 -14.22 14.59 5.37
CA MET A 606 -14.92 15.87 5.57
C MET A 606 -16.27 15.63 6.24
N GLN A 607 -16.51 16.29 7.37
CA GLN A 607 -17.80 16.43 8.07
C GLN A 607 -18.51 15.13 8.55
N GLY A 608 -18.80 14.98 9.84
CA GLY A 608 -19.60 13.84 10.34
C GLY A 608 -20.09 14.06 11.78
N SER A 609 -20.87 13.11 12.31
CA SER A 609 -21.27 13.13 13.72
C SER A 609 -20.06 13.02 14.66
N CYS A 610 -20.06 13.83 15.73
CA CYS A 610 -19.00 13.86 16.74
C CYS A 610 -18.78 12.51 17.42
N GLU A 611 -19.84 11.72 17.60
CA GLU A 611 -19.80 10.43 18.29
C GLU A 611 -19.14 9.35 17.41
N ALA A 612 -19.59 9.21 16.17
CA ALA A 612 -19.00 8.29 15.21
C ALA A 612 -17.54 8.63 14.92
N LEU A 613 -17.21 9.91 14.71
CA LEU A 613 -15.83 10.35 14.46
C LEU A 613 -14.92 10.10 15.67
N SER A 614 -15.41 10.25 16.91
CA SER A 614 -14.65 9.89 18.11
C SER A 614 -14.31 8.39 18.15
N SER A 615 -15.24 7.52 17.73
CA SER A 615 -14.98 6.08 17.63
C SER A 615 -13.91 5.72 16.58
N VAL A 616 -13.82 6.49 15.49
CA VAL A 616 -12.77 6.32 14.47
C VAL A 616 -11.42 6.76 15.03
N LEU A 617 -11.37 7.92 15.70
CA LEU A 617 -10.14 8.48 16.26
C LEU A 617 -9.53 7.63 17.38
N THR A 618 -10.37 6.87 18.10
CA THR A 618 -9.92 5.93 19.14
C THR A 618 -9.50 4.56 18.60
N CYS A 619 -9.73 4.28 17.31
CA CYS A 619 -9.40 3.00 16.69
C CYS A 619 -7.92 2.97 16.27
N GLN A 620 -7.17 1.98 16.77
CA GLN A 620 -5.73 1.82 16.46
C GLN A 620 -5.47 1.52 14.97
N ASP A 621 -6.46 1.03 14.23
CA ASP A 621 -6.37 0.70 12.81
C ASP A 621 -6.89 1.80 11.87
N SER A 622 -7.16 3.01 12.38
CA SER A 622 -7.61 4.13 11.56
C SER A 622 -6.45 4.70 10.73
N CYS A 623 -6.67 4.87 9.43
CA CYS A 623 -5.74 5.48 8.48
C CYS A 623 -5.99 6.97 8.26
N LEU A 624 -6.96 7.55 9.00
CA LEU A 624 -7.36 8.94 8.92
C LEU A 624 -6.24 9.85 9.45
N LYS A 625 -5.65 10.67 8.56
CA LYS A 625 -4.58 11.63 8.86
C LYS A 625 -5.08 13.05 8.99
N GLU A 626 -6.13 13.40 8.24
CA GLU A 626 -6.72 14.73 8.26
C GLU A 626 -8.25 14.64 8.41
N LEU A 627 -8.82 15.45 9.28
CA LEU A 627 -10.27 15.55 9.47
C LEU A 627 -10.70 17.01 9.29
N ASP A 628 -11.47 17.31 8.24
CA ASP A 628 -12.05 18.64 8.07
C ASP A 628 -13.44 18.73 8.69
N LEU A 629 -13.51 19.47 9.80
CA LEU A 629 -14.75 19.81 10.51
C LEU A 629 -15.29 21.20 10.15
N SER A 630 -14.83 21.81 9.06
CA SER A 630 -15.30 23.13 8.62
C SER A 630 -16.83 23.14 8.39
N ASN A 631 -17.48 24.23 8.80
CA ASN A 631 -18.93 24.43 8.68
C ASN A 631 -19.80 23.42 9.46
N ASN A 632 -19.38 23.04 10.67
CA ASN A 632 -20.19 22.25 11.61
C ASN A 632 -20.61 23.05 12.84
N ASN A 633 -21.79 22.74 13.37
CA ASN A 633 -22.24 23.20 14.68
C ASN A 633 -22.03 22.08 15.72
N LEU A 634 -20.80 21.89 16.18
CA LEU A 634 -20.43 20.76 17.05
C LEU A 634 -20.97 20.92 18.48
N GLY A 635 -21.19 22.16 18.94
CA GLY A 635 -21.47 22.48 20.35
C GLY A 635 -20.34 22.04 21.30
N ASP A 636 -20.45 22.41 22.58
CA ASP A 636 -19.43 22.06 23.59
C ASP A 636 -19.34 20.55 23.83
N SER A 637 -20.47 19.85 23.75
CA SER A 637 -20.56 18.39 23.90
C SER A 637 -19.84 17.65 22.76
N GLY A 638 -20.01 18.09 21.52
CA GLY A 638 -19.33 17.50 20.36
C GLY A 638 -17.82 17.74 20.38
N VAL A 639 -17.39 18.94 20.78
CA VAL A 639 -15.96 19.25 20.96
C VAL A 639 -15.35 18.35 22.04
N LYS A 640 -16.03 18.17 23.18
CA LYS A 640 -15.56 17.30 24.26
C LYS A 640 -15.38 15.85 23.80
N LEU A 641 -16.37 15.29 23.08
CA LEU A 641 -16.33 13.92 22.55
C LEU A 641 -15.14 13.69 21.60
N LEU A 642 -14.87 14.64 20.70
CA LEU A 642 -13.74 14.55 19.76
C LEU A 642 -12.39 14.70 20.47
N CYS A 643 -12.29 15.61 21.45
CA CYS A 643 -11.08 15.77 22.26
C CYS A 643 -10.73 14.50 23.05
N ASP A 644 -11.73 13.84 23.63
CA ASP A 644 -11.51 12.58 24.38
C ASP A 644 -11.08 11.44 23.46
N GLY A 645 -11.56 11.42 22.21
CA GLY A 645 -11.10 10.47 21.19
C GLY A 645 -9.64 10.68 20.79
N LEU A 646 -9.24 11.92 20.54
CA LEU A 646 -7.85 12.30 20.21
C LEU A 646 -6.87 11.98 21.34
N LYS A 647 -7.24 12.25 22.60
CA LYS A 647 -6.40 11.95 23.77
C LYS A 647 -6.09 10.46 23.90
N LYS A 648 -7.05 9.59 23.58
CA LYS A 648 -6.87 8.14 23.62
C LYS A 648 -6.03 7.61 22.46
N SER A 649 -6.14 8.23 21.29
CA SER A 649 -5.31 7.92 20.11
C SER A 649 -3.81 8.13 20.38
N LEU A 650 -3.46 9.22 21.07
CA LEU A 650 -2.08 9.60 21.42
C LEU A 650 -1.46 8.77 22.57
N GLY A 651 -2.17 7.78 23.10
CA GLY A 651 -1.73 6.94 24.22
C GLY A 651 -0.91 5.70 23.85
N SER A 652 -0.77 5.38 22.55
CA SER A 652 -0.02 4.20 22.08
C SER A 652 1.23 4.64 21.30
N SER A 653 2.39 4.33 21.87
CA SER A 653 3.77 4.47 21.32
C SER A 653 4.33 5.88 21.06
N ARG A 654 5.39 6.18 21.83
CA ARG A 654 6.45 7.22 21.75
C ARG A 654 6.40 8.22 20.59
N VAL A 655 6.36 9.50 20.95
CA VAL A 655 6.48 10.64 20.03
C VAL A 655 7.68 11.50 20.45
N ASP A 656 8.65 11.62 19.56
CA ASP A 656 9.61 12.73 19.52
C ASP A 656 8.82 14.01 19.16
N PRO A 657 8.99 15.16 19.84
CA PRO A 657 8.05 16.27 19.74
C PRO A 657 8.26 17.10 18.45
N ALA A 658 7.85 16.54 17.31
CA ALA A 658 7.49 17.32 16.12
C ALA A 658 5.98 17.58 16.17
N GLY A 659 5.61 18.70 16.79
CA GLY A 659 4.24 19.05 17.15
C GLY A 659 3.23 19.02 16.00
N VAL A 660 2.17 18.25 16.20
CA VAL A 660 0.77 18.51 15.81
C VAL A 660 0.55 19.37 14.55
N GLN A 661 0.57 18.74 13.37
CA GLN A 661 -0.12 19.24 12.18
C GLN A 661 -1.19 18.24 11.75
N TRP A 662 -2.29 18.17 12.52
CA TRP A 662 -3.47 17.35 12.18
C TRP A 662 -4.67 18.20 11.71
N LEU A 663 -4.50 19.52 11.63
CA LEU A 663 -5.54 20.48 11.27
C LEU A 663 -4.91 21.55 10.39
N THR A 664 -5.27 21.60 9.10
CA THR A 664 -5.13 22.83 8.29
C THR A 664 -6.22 23.79 8.74
N PRO A 665 -5.90 24.88 9.47
CA PRO A 665 -6.93 25.76 9.98
C PRO A 665 -7.34 26.71 8.83
N GLY A 666 -8.62 26.75 8.45
CA GLY A 666 -9.15 27.88 7.68
C GLY A 666 -8.88 29.19 8.41
N LEU A 667 -8.84 30.33 7.72
CA LEU A 667 -8.42 31.64 8.29
C LEU A 667 -9.04 31.96 9.68
N ARG A 668 -10.30 31.55 9.91
CA ARG A 668 -11.03 31.74 11.18
C ARG A 668 -10.69 30.74 12.31
N LYS A 669 -9.86 29.73 12.05
CA LYS A 669 -9.42 28.71 13.00
C LYS A 669 -8.09 29.07 13.70
N CYS A 670 -7.40 30.16 13.32
CA CYS A 670 -6.24 30.71 14.05
C CYS A 670 -6.62 31.83 15.05
N LYS A 671 -7.87 31.85 15.55
CA LYS A 671 -8.40 32.94 16.38
C LYS A 671 -7.65 33.08 17.71
N CYS A 672 -7.16 34.27 18.02
CA CYS A 672 -6.54 34.57 19.31
C CYS A 672 -7.14 35.81 19.99
N VAL A 673 -7.15 35.78 21.32
CA VAL A 673 -7.48 36.92 22.18
C VAL A 673 -6.19 37.33 22.87
N PHE A 674 -5.79 38.59 22.72
CA PHE A 674 -4.53 39.08 23.27
C PHE A 674 -4.71 39.76 24.62
N HIS A 675 -3.70 39.65 25.47
CA HIS A 675 -3.66 40.31 26.76
C HIS A 675 -2.96 41.67 26.61
N VAL A 676 -3.63 42.72 27.08
CA VAL A 676 -3.03 44.05 27.22
C VAL A 676 -2.85 44.30 28.71
N ILE A 677 -1.60 44.52 29.14
CA ILE A 677 -1.28 44.84 30.54
C ILE A 677 -1.49 46.34 30.76
N TYR A 678 -2.41 46.68 31.65
CA TYR A 678 -2.84 48.07 31.93
C TYR A 678 -1.66 48.98 32.36
N ASP A 679 -0.68 48.44 33.08
CA ASP A 679 0.53 49.16 33.55
C ASP A 679 1.47 49.62 32.42
N LYS A 680 1.21 49.25 31.16
CA LYS A 680 2.02 49.64 29.99
C LYS A 680 1.32 50.67 29.10
N THR A 681 0.16 51.16 29.52
CA THR A 681 -0.72 52.05 28.75
C THR A 681 -0.33 53.52 28.94
N ILE A 682 -0.58 54.37 27.95
CA ILE A 682 -0.33 55.82 28.02
C ILE A 682 -1.37 56.50 28.89
N HIS A 683 -0.99 57.57 29.59
CA HIS A 683 -1.88 58.36 30.44
C HIS A 683 -3.18 58.79 29.73
N LEU A 684 -3.23 58.92 28.41
CA LEU A 684 -4.43 59.37 27.68
C LEU A 684 -5.22 58.21 27.02
N LEU A 685 -5.00 56.96 27.43
CA LEU A 685 -5.74 55.79 26.97
C LEU A 685 -6.36 55.04 28.16
N VAL A 686 -7.68 54.83 28.15
CA VAL A 686 -8.38 54.04 29.16
C VAL A 686 -8.68 52.65 28.62
N MET A 687 -8.34 51.62 29.41
CA MET A 687 -8.72 50.24 29.14
C MET A 687 -9.91 49.82 30.01
N ILE A 688 -11.04 49.51 29.37
CA ILE A 688 -12.20 48.94 30.04
C ILE A 688 -12.09 47.41 29.99
N LYS A 689 -11.49 46.82 31.04
CA LYS A 689 -11.19 45.37 31.12
C LYS A 689 -12.42 44.48 30.85
N ALA A 690 -13.58 44.84 31.39
CA ALA A 690 -14.84 44.08 31.22
C ALA A 690 -15.32 44.01 29.77
N LEU A 691 -14.98 45.02 28.95
CA LEU A 691 -15.40 45.12 27.55
C LEU A 691 -14.27 44.79 26.57
N LYS A 692 -13.07 44.43 27.05
CA LYS A 692 -11.86 44.26 26.21
C LYS A 692 -11.70 45.45 25.22
N LYS A 693 -11.89 46.67 25.72
CA LYS A 693 -11.93 47.89 24.91
C LYS A 693 -10.86 48.89 25.37
N VAL A 694 -10.17 49.52 24.43
CA VAL A 694 -9.22 50.61 24.67
C VAL A 694 -9.72 51.86 23.94
N THR A 695 -9.78 52.99 24.63
CA THR A 695 -10.25 54.27 24.08
C THR A 695 -9.33 55.41 24.46
N TYR A 696 -9.19 56.37 23.54
CA TYR A 696 -8.59 57.67 23.83
C TYR A 696 -9.46 58.49 24.79
N VAL A 697 -8.83 59.11 25.79
CA VAL A 697 -9.45 60.05 26.73
C VAL A 697 -8.62 61.34 26.78
N GLU A 698 -9.26 62.47 27.06
CA GLU A 698 -8.60 63.78 27.14
C GLU A 698 -7.93 64.04 28.51
N GLU A 699 -8.28 63.24 29.53
CA GLU A 699 -7.75 63.36 30.90
C GLU A 699 -6.67 62.31 31.20
N GLU A 700 -5.55 62.73 31.80
CA GLU A 700 -4.45 61.84 32.18
C GLU A 700 -4.86 60.83 33.27
N GLN A 701 -4.70 59.55 32.96
CA GLN A 701 -4.96 58.41 33.82
C GLN A 701 -3.80 58.17 34.78
N PRO A 702 -4.05 57.79 36.05
CA PRO A 702 -3.03 57.66 37.09
C PRO A 702 -2.23 56.35 36.98
N TYR A 703 -1.69 56.02 35.80
CA TYR A 703 -0.88 54.82 35.58
C TYR A 703 0.60 55.04 35.95
N PRO A 704 1.26 54.10 36.66
CA PRO A 704 2.68 54.20 36.98
C PRO A 704 3.55 54.22 35.71
N ASP A 705 4.68 54.91 35.74
CA ASP A 705 5.57 54.98 34.58
C ASP A 705 6.23 53.62 34.30
N HIS A 706 6.40 53.30 33.01
CA HIS A 706 6.82 51.97 32.58
C HIS A 706 7.78 52.06 31.37
N PRO A 707 8.88 51.28 31.33
CA PRO A 707 9.89 51.37 30.26
C PRO A 707 9.35 51.05 28.85
N ASP A 708 8.37 50.14 28.75
CA ASP A 708 7.70 49.81 27.47
C ASP A 708 6.67 50.88 27.00
N ARG A 709 6.55 52.04 27.66
CA ARG A 709 5.56 53.08 27.34
C ARG A 709 5.98 53.94 26.14
N PHE A 710 5.07 54.16 25.20
CA PHE A 710 5.24 55.11 24.09
C PHE A 710 4.94 56.55 24.52
N ASP A 711 5.67 57.52 23.98
CA ASP A 711 5.36 58.95 24.14
C ASP A 711 4.20 59.39 23.21
N LEU A 712 3.94 58.61 22.17
CA LEU A 712 2.86 58.78 21.19
C LEU A 712 1.71 57.84 21.52
N TYR A 713 0.46 58.22 21.25
CA TYR A 713 -0.79 57.48 21.54
C TYR A 713 -0.88 56.07 20.92
N GLN A 714 -0.01 55.16 21.35
CA GLN A 714 0.20 53.82 20.81
C GLN A 714 0.43 52.83 21.95
N LEU A 715 0.04 51.59 21.73
CA LEU A 715 0.33 50.49 22.62
C LEU A 715 0.78 49.27 21.83
N LEU A 716 1.58 48.43 22.49
CA LEU A 716 2.02 47.14 21.97
C LEU A 716 1.60 46.06 22.96
N CYS A 717 0.94 45.01 22.46
CA CYS A 717 0.57 43.84 23.24
C CYS A 717 1.82 43.08 23.71
N THR A 718 1.66 42.25 24.75
CA THR A 718 2.78 41.50 25.34
C THR A 718 2.98 40.12 24.72
N ASP A 719 1.97 39.60 24.02
CA ASP A 719 2.02 38.28 23.40
C ASP A 719 2.85 38.33 22.10
N GLY A 720 3.98 37.64 22.10
CA GLY A 720 4.84 37.50 20.92
C GLY A 720 4.34 36.39 19.99
N LEU A 721 4.16 36.72 18.71
CA LEU A 721 3.65 35.85 17.67
C LEU A 721 4.80 35.20 16.89
N THR A 722 4.85 33.86 16.88
CA THR A 722 5.86 33.07 16.14
C THR A 722 5.27 32.02 15.17
N GLY A 723 3.98 31.68 15.30
CA GLY A 723 3.21 30.79 14.42
C GLY A 723 2.19 31.48 13.51
N ARG A 724 1.01 30.87 13.36
CA ARG A 724 -0.10 31.40 12.55
C ARG A 724 -1.21 31.95 13.43
N PHE A 725 -1.58 33.21 13.24
CA PHE A 725 -2.57 33.89 14.08
C PHE A 725 -3.59 34.66 13.26
N TYR A 726 -4.80 34.72 13.77
CA TYR A 726 -5.92 35.46 13.24
C TYR A 726 -6.65 36.18 14.37
N TRP A 727 -7.05 37.43 14.16
CA TRP A 727 -7.93 38.12 15.10
C TRP A 727 -8.76 39.18 14.40
N GLU A 728 -9.86 39.57 15.06
CA GLU A 728 -10.77 40.61 14.58
C GLU A 728 -10.87 41.71 15.63
N VAL A 729 -10.89 42.96 15.15
CA VAL A 729 -11.10 44.14 15.98
C VAL A 729 -12.18 45.02 15.38
N GLU A 730 -13.03 45.54 16.26
CA GLU A 730 -13.97 46.59 15.96
C GLU A 730 -13.32 47.93 16.34
N TRP A 731 -13.37 48.91 15.45
CA TRP A 731 -12.70 50.20 15.61
C TRP A 731 -13.69 51.36 15.48
N SER A 732 -13.37 52.49 16.11
CA SER A 732 -14.12 53.74 15.98
C SER A 732 -13.17 54.92 15.85
N GLY A 733 -13.52 55.92 15.04
CA GLY A 733 -12.65 57.05 14.73
C GLY A 733 -11.47 56.63 13.86
N ARG A 734 -10.27 57.21 14.09
CA ARG A 734 -9.07 56.88 13.31
C ARG A 734 -8.07 56.07 14.13
N VAL A 735 -7.84 54.82 13.72
CA VAL A 735 -7.03 53.82 14.44
C VAL A 735 -5.97 53.21 13.51
N TYR A 736 -4.82 52.84 14.08
CA TYR A 736 -3.74 52.10 13.45
C TYR A 736 -3.75 50.67 14.00
N VAL A 737 -4.05 49.66 13.18
CA VAL A 737 -3.98 48.24 13.54
C VAL A 737 -2.70 47.65 12.96
N SER A 738 -1.76 47.23 13.81
CA SER A 738 -0.37 47.00 13.39
C SER A 738 0.22 45.71 13.96
N LEU A 739 1.27 45.19 13.32
CA LEU A 739 2.25 44.28 13.95
C LEU A 739 3.61 44.96 13.96
N SER A 740 4.39 44.76 15.02
CA SER A 740 5.72 45.33 15.18
C SER A 740 6.67 44.37 15.88
N TYR A 741 7.96 44.47 15.59
CA TYR A 741 8.98 43.89 16.46
C TYR A 741 9.00 44.60 17.82
N ARG A 742 9.52 43.90 18.84
CA ARG A 742 9.57 44.42 20.21
C ARG A 742 10.42 45.69 20.34
N GLY A 743 11.51 45.75 19.57
CA GLY A 743 12.52 46.80 19.58
C GLY A 743 12.15 48.12 18.88
N ILE A 744 10.88 48.31 18.49
CA ILE A 744 10.42 49.61 17.96
C ILE A 744 10.73 50.75 18.94
N GLN A 745 11.16 51.89 18.41
CA GLN A 745 11.43 53.07 19.21
C GLN A 745 10.13 53.58 19.85
N ARG A 746 10.18 53.86 21.15
CA ARG A 746 8.99 54.27 21.92
C ARG A 746 9.05 55.73 22.37
N LYS A 747 10.25 56.32 22.34
CA LYS A 747 10.55 57.65 22.88
C LYS A 747 10.84 58.66 21.79
N GLY A 748 10.29 59.85 21.93
CA GLY A 748 10.37 60.94 20.94
C GLY A 748 9.21 60.92 19.92
N GLN A 749 8.94 62.08 19.33
CA GLN A 749 7.93 62.25 18.28
C GLN A 749 8.58 62.22 16.88
N THR A 750 9.21 61.09 16.54
CA THR A 750 9.85 60.86 15.23
C THR A 750 9.10 59.79 14.43
N ASP A 751 9.35 59.71 13.12
CA ASP A 751 8.78 58.67 12.26
C ASP A 751 9.14 57.25 12.74
N ASP A 752 10.36 57.06 13.28
CA ASP A 752 10.81 55.80 13.86
C ASP A 752 9.95 55.31 15.03
N SER A 753 9.21 56.22 15.68
CA SER A 753 8.37 55.91 16.84
C SER A 753 6.91 55.61 16.49
N TRP A 754 6.45 55.84 15.25
CA TRP A 754 5.07 55.57 14.80
C TRP A 754 4.94 54.24 14.05
N PHE A 755 3.89 53.48 14.34
CA PHE A 755 3.57 52.27 13.59
C PHE A 755 3.36 52.55 12.10
N GLY A 756 4.05 51.79 11.25
CA GLY A 756 4.01 51.88 9.79
C GLY A 756 5.00 52.87 9.16
N PHE A 757 5.60 53.77 9.95
CA PHE A 757 6.57 54.78 9.47
C PHE A 757 8.02 54.34 9.66
N ASN A 758 8.23 53.08 10.01
CA ASN A 758 9.54 52.47 10.12
C ASN A 758 9.52 51.09 9.45
N ASN A 759 10.70 50.49 9.33
CA ASN A 759 10.87 49.13 8.81
C ASN A 759 10.59 48.04 9.85
N ASN A 760 10.31 48.40 11.10
CA ASN A 760 10.05 47.47 12.21
C ASN A 760 8.56 47.16 12.40
N SER A 761 7.66 47.81 11.66
CA SER A 761 6.21 47.67 11.82
C SER A 761 5.44 47.75 10.51
N TRP A 762 4.30 47.06 10.49
CA TRP A 762 3.36 46.99 9.38
C TRP A 762 1.98 47.40 9.88
N SER A 763 1.36 48.41 9.26
CA SER A 763 0.17 49.05 9.81
C SER A 763 -0.96 49.22 8.79
N LEU A 764 -2.19 48.96 9.24
CA LEU A 764 -3.43 49.34 8.57
C LEU A 764 -4.07 50.50 9.34
N ILE A 765 -4.24 51.64 8.66
CA ILE A 765 -5.02 52.77 9.16
C ILE A 765 -6.48 52.56 8.76
N CYS A 766 -7.35 52.58 9.76
CA CYS A 766 -8.80 52.54 9.61
C CYS A 766 -9.39 53.91 9.97
N SER A 767 -10.25 54.45 9.10
CA SER A 767 -11.07 55.64 9.37
C SER A 767 -12.37 55.58 8.57
N ASP A 768 -13.32 56.46 8.89
CA ASP A 768 -14.59 56.57 8.16
C ASP A 768 -14.40 56.92 6.66
N GLU A 769 -13.25 57.51 6.31
CA GLU A 769 -12.84 57.81 4.92
C GLU A 769 -12.29 56.59 4.14
N GLY A 770 -12.05 55.45 4.81
CA GLY A 770 -11.52 54.22 4.19
C GLY A 770 -10.27 53.65 4.85
N TYR A 771 -9.52 52.84 4.10
CA TYR A 771 -8.37 52.08 4.60
C TYR A 771 -7.07 52.50 3.92
N ALA A 772 -5.99 52.68 4.68
CA ALA A 772 -4.65 52.95 4.15
C ALA A 772 -3.62 52.05 4.80
N VAL A 773 -2.72 51.48 4.00
CA VAL A 773 -1.68 50.57 4.47
C VAL A 773 -0.33 51.28 4.46
N TRP A 774 0.44 51.10 5.54
CA TRP A 774 1.74 51.74 5.75
C TRP A 774 2.81 50.74 6.21
N HIS A 775 3.99 50.86 5.62
CA HIS A 775 5.24 50.22 6.05
C HIS A 775 6.41 51.01 5.48
N ASP A 776 7.46 51.27 6.27
CA ASP A 776 8.68 51.94 5.80
C ASP A 776 8.39 53.28 5.08
N CYS A 777 7.49 54.09 5.67
CA CYS A 777 7.00 55.37 5.10
C CYS A 777 6.30 55.27 3.73
N LYS A 778 6.02 54.06 3.23
CA LYS A 778 5.29 53.85 1.97
C LYS A 778 3.81 53.66 2.24
N LYS A 779 2.99 54.50 1.63
CA LYS A 779 1.53 54.46 1.72
C LYS A 779 0.90 53.83 0.49
N VAL A 780 -0.01 52.87 0.71
CA VAL A 780 -0.95 52.40 -0.31
C VAL A 780 -2.37 52.73 0.14
N PHE A 781 -3.08 53.58 -0.61
CA PHE A 781 -4.46 53.96 -0.30
C PHE A 781 -5.44 52.97 -0.92
N LYS A 782 -6.45 52.52 -0.17
CA LYS A 782 -7.54 51.69 -0.68
C LYS A 782 -8.89 52.37 -0.38
N CYS A 783 -9.52 52.86 -1.45
CA CYS A 783 -10.80 53.53 -1.37
C CYS A 783 -11.93 52.48 -1.30
N SER A 784 -12.63 52.40 -0.17
CA SER A 784 -13.86 51.62 -0.03
C SER A 784 -14.77 52.28 1.00
N SER A 785 -16.02 52.56 0.65
CA SER A 785 -17.02 53.08 1.60
C SER A 785 -17.15 52.14 2.81
N SER A 786 -17.01 52.68 4.02
CA SER A 786 -17.00 51.92 5.28
C SER A 786 -18.42 51.65 5.77
N SER A 787 -19.09 50.63 5.24
CA SER A 787 -20.34 50.14 5.83
C SER A 787 -20.14 49.23 7.06
N SER A 788 -18.88 48.95 7.43
CA SER A 788 -18.52 48.09 8.56
C SER A 788 -17.23 48.58 9.22
N SER A 789 -17.26 48.76 10.54
CA SER A 789 -16.14 49.19 11.37
C SER A 789 -15.36 48.02 11.99
N LYS A 790 -15.27 46.90 11.26
CA LYS A 790 -14.61 45.66 11.69
C LYS A 790 -13.53 45.20 10.71
N VAL A 791 -12.32 44.97 11.22
CA VAL A 791 -11.19 44.46 10.43
C VAL A 791 -10.64 43.17 11.04
N ALA A 792 -10.11 42.30 10.18
CA ALA A 792 -9.42 41.09 10.57
C ALA A 792 -7.95 41.15 10.14
N VAL A 793 -7.08 40.56 10.96
CA VAL A 793 -5.65 40.44 10.70
C VAL A 793 -5.29 38.96 10.71
N TYR A 794 -4.54 38.51 9.71
CA TYR A 794 -3.98 37.17 9.63
C TYR A 794 -2.47 37.26 9.44
N VAL A 795 -1.70 36.54 10.24
CA VAL A 795 -0.25 36.45 10.08
C VAL A 795 0.16 34.98 10.05
N ASP A 796 1.04 34.63 9.11
CA ASP A 796 1.76 33.36 9.05
C ASP A 796 3.25 33.69 9.15
N CYS A 797 3.79 33.63 10.37
CA CYS A 797 5.19 33.95 10.64
C CYS A 797 6.16 33.03 9.87
N PRO A 798 5.97 31.68 9.85
CA PRO A 798 6.78 30.79 9.02
C PRO A 798 6.76 31.10 7.52
N ALA A 799 5.59 31.45 6.97
CA ALA A 799 5.47 31.78 5.55
C ALA A 799 5.84 33.24 5.22
N GLY A 800 6.13 34.07 6.23
CA GLY A 800 6.46 35.48 6.03
C GLY A 800 5.31 36.31 5.46
N THR A 801 4.07 36.01 5.84
CA THR A 801 2.88 36.70 5.29
C THR A 801 2.06 37.38 6.37
N LEU A 802 1.66 38.63 6.11
CA LEU A 802 0.73 39.40 6.96
C LEU A 802 -0.39 39.98 6.08
N SER A 803 -1.62 39.56 6.33
CA SER A 803 -2.80 39.94 5.55
C SER A 803 -3.84 40.67 6.41
N PHE A 804 -4.43 41.72 5.84
CA PHE A 804 -5.52 42.50 6.42
C PHE A 804 -6.81 42.29 5.63
N TYR A 805 -7.94 42.22 6.32
CA TYR A 805 -9.26 42.02 5.72
C TYR A 805 -10.30 42.96 6.34
N ARG A 806 -11.29 43.38 5.55
CA ARG A 806 -12.53 43.99 6.03
C ARG A 806 -13.55 42.89 6.28
N VAL A 807 -14.26 42.95 7.40
CA VAL A 807 -15.31 41.98 7.74
C VAL A 807 -16.68 42.59 7.44
N SER A 808 -17.49 41.98 6.56
CA SER A 808 -18.83 42.48 6.21
C SER A 808 -19.81 41.31 6.08
N ALA A 809 -20.91 41.31 6.84
CA ALA A 809 -21.94 40.26 6.82
C ALA A 809 -21.33 38.83 6.80
N GLU A 810 -20.33 38.60 7.66
CA GLU A 810 -19.57 37.36 7.77
C GLU A 810 -18.76 36.93 6.53
N THR A 811 -18.46 37.84 5.61
CA THR A 811 -17.47 37.64 4.53
C THR A 811 -16.18 38.42 4.82
N LEU A 812 -15.03 37.82 4.47
CA LEU A 812 -13.72 38.46 4.58
C LEU A 812 -13.34 39.05 3.21
N ILE A 813 -13.29 40.37 3.13
CA ILE A 813 -12.86 41.09 1.93
C ILE A 813 -11.39 41.44 2.12
N HIS A 814 -10.52 40.88 1.29
CA HIS A 814 -9.08 41.13 1.36
C HIS A 814 -8.74 42.61 1.16
N LEU A 815 -8.01 43.19 2.11
CA LEU A 815 -7.50 44.55 2.02
C LEU A 815 -6.07 44.56 1.53
N HIS A 816 -5.13 43.85 2.15
CA HIS A 816 -3.74 43.86 1.69
C HIS A 816 -2.94 42.70 2.27
N THR A 817 -1.86 42.30 1.58
CA THR A 817 -0.90 41.32 2.10
C THR A 817 0.51 41.86 1.95
N PHE A 818 1.25 41.89 3.06
CA PHE A 818 2.69 42.03 3.09
C PHE A 818 3.33 40.65 2.97
N ASN A 819 4.35 40.54 2.11
CA ASN A 819 5.21 39.36 2.01
C ASN A 819 6.62 39.80 2.44
N THR A 820 7.08 39.31 3.59
CA THR A 820 8.39 39.68 4.16
C THR A 820 8.88 38.61 5.11
N LYS A 821 10.20 38.45 5.23
CA LYS A 821 10.79 37.48 6.15
C LYS A 821 10.86 38.11 7.54
N PHE A 822 10.04 37.61 8.48
CA PHE A 822 10.10 38.06 9.86
C PHE A 822 11.33 37.49 10.58
N THR A 823 12.13 38.35 11.20
CA THR A 823 13.40 37.99 11.84
C THR A 823 13.27 37.79 13.35
N GLU A 824 12.20 38.30 13.95
CA GLU A 824 11.92 38.25 15.39
C GLU A 824 10.42 38.02 15.62
N PRO A 825 9.99 37.63 16.85
CA PRO A 825 8.58 37.55 17.20
C PRO A 825 7.86 38.89 16.97
N LEU A 826 6.65 38.82 16.40
CA LEU A 826 5.83 40.00 16.13
C LEU A 826 4.85 40.24 17.27
N TYR A 827 4.55 41.49 17.56
CA TYR A 827 3.63 41.88 18.61
C TYR A 827 2.50 42.72 18.02
N PRO A 828 1.22 42.39 18.29
CA PRO A 828 0.10 43.25 17.90
C PRO A 828 0.23 44.63 18.53
N GLY A 829 -0.05 45.68 17.76
CA GLY A 829 0.05 47.06 18.20
C GLY A 829 -1.12 47.91 17.71
N PHE A 830 -1.53 48.87 18.53
CA PHE A 830 -2.63 49.76 18.24
C PHE A 830 -2.23 51.22 18.44
N GLY A 831 -2.47 52.06 17.44
CA GLY A 831 -2.30 53.51 17.52
C GLY A 831 -3.62 54.25 17.43
N PHE A 832 -3.71 55.38 18.14
CA PHE A 832 -4.96 56.11 18.35
C PHE A 832 -4.81 57.59 17.96
N ARG A 833 -5.87 58.18 17.43
CA ARG A 833 -6.06 59.63 17.29
C ARG A 833 -7.20 60.10 18.20
N ASN A 834 -7.42 61.42 18.30
CA ASN A 834 -8.46 61.99 19.17
C ASN A 834 -9.81 61.29 18.95
N ARG A 835 -10.48 60.90 20.05
CA ARG A 835 -11.79 60.23 20.06
C ARG A 835 -11.84 58.90 19.29
N SER A 836 -10.73 58.16 19.25
CA SER A 836 -10.66 56.83 18.65
C SER A 836 -10.68 55.71 19.70
N GLY A 837 -11.05 54.51 19.27
CA GLY A 837 -11.12 53.34 20.14
C GLY A 837 -11.08 52.03 19.39
N VAL A 838 -10.69 50.98 20.09
CA VAL A 838 -10.65 49.60 19.59
C VAL A 838 -11.29 48.69 20.62
N CYS A 839 -12.14 47.79 20.16
CA CYS A 839 -12.75 46.73 20.93
C CYS A 839 -12.32 45.39 20.32
N TRP A 840 -11.79 44.50 21.16
CA TRP A 840 -11.59 43.11 20.76
C TRP A 840 -12.95 42.46 20.58
N CYS A 841 -13.23 41.88 19.41
CA CYS A 841 -14.50 41.21 19.20
C CYS A 841 -14.57 39.97 20.10
N SER A 842 -15.46 40.00 21.09
CA SER A 842 -15.85 38.82 21.86
C SER A 842 -16.60 37.86 20.94
N PHE A 843 -16.16 36.61 20.93
CA PHE A 843 -16.82 35.52 20.22
C PHE A 843 -17.54 34.64 21.24
#